data_AF-A0A6L7IJ16-F1
#
_entry.id   AF-A0A6L7IJ16-F1
#
_cell.length_a   1.000
_cell.length_b   1.000
_cell.length_c   1.000
_cell.angle_alpha   90.00
_cell.angle_beta   90.00
_cell.angle_gamma   90.00
#
_symmetry.space_group_name_H-M   'P 1'
#
loop_
_entity.id
_entity.type
_entity.pdbx_description
1 polymer ?
#
loop_
_entity_poly.entity_id
_entity_poly.type
_entity_poly.pdbx_seq_one_letter_code
_entity_poly.pdbx_strand_id
1 'polypeptide(L)'
;MNKLKQFLALLLVVFSTVVYAQCPPGVASLPAGTNTIAAGQTYCISVDTNFPANLTVNGTLYLAPGVKVTGTGFFDIKGSLQIMDGAGIQLSGSMSVGAQGQDALVKLGKYSYLSINGSLTQVDATWGGTQPTKKSHIEQDAGSVVEVCATYNHQAIGYKAVKYIGNASSHAYFITKSDASGGGTGATWAELSSEANIRWIAMSTVNTTTAKLRAGSATYCGPNATTATCPSIWPTGLTSTSVCNEAIPIVNNLQPQNYCITGDCNLNTYINSSNPNTIEYDNIVSTFHSTILKEVDGKVIVWGQGIKNTGINNDAGDGDVPTPIELNATNYPGLTGKILKFTGGSRQLSGGTTATHGNQQFAVLTEDGLFVWGVPGELISTSIKNTNAFEKVTINGQSSGLPAGVTPQQVKMLFGSFKTLALVTCTGEAYVLSDTGSKNASGSTSSTIWHRVYKATANDGGTKGTVLDNVVAVRGTSQALIALTANGELYTWGKGTYTGTPSGSGATDRTYATKMQNPATGKTPKMIGMTDIYTNAKLTYFVLMTDGTVYSMGDSSLKQLGTGSTTSSASWVQVKKSATANDFMTNIAWISPQEHGGDTWSANISALTTDGKLYSWGGNSGQMLGGATNNIGYNPWELYMARGLANTDTILALETGGHTTMIIKNCTTKFGYLGHRTHGSMGNGQTGTAYEADFNFADTYAVNVCGAATAPRLSDLKKCPTATVDLASSVPANFAASGYTIQWYMADGTTPVANTSAVGTGTYIAKLIPDPAQPLLCTNMTSTVKVTDYVSTDPEYSLCTVTNCDPVVINAASFAFVGTLGDDPTKTTTFAIGDKLIMRNVATIGTNTYDLVATITGNNLPATSSIGLSASKALVVRDIRPVDARYMHFKLEFTIAGTVANSSSTVYPQIMPKVKVIIKDIDGNGIGNQFTDLMGYSTASSPVVTVGSALTNQGFYNATNPAGFNYYRAAAFVPGSSGVPNVAETNEDYWVTMEYTNFLSEEYLIGVTGNATLNILERAAAVGINIPKFGNANDCICFNDPATGGSNHDTKVGITLLKRAGAQNTDNWPMVRKGGHIALESNSQGFVPTRIAKADLGNITKPQKGMMVYDTTDKCLKINTDGTATGWKCFNTPACP
;
A
#
# COMPACT_ATOMS: atom_id res chain seq x y z
N MET A 1 -29.69 -5.01 11.89
CA MET A 1 -29.17 -6.34 11.46
C MET A 1 -28.57 -6.35 10.06
N ASN A 2 -29.29 -6.10 8.96
CA ASN A 2 -28.70 -6.28 7.61
C ASN A 2 -27.45 -5.40 7.35
N LYS A 3 -27.46 -4.12 7.74
CA LYS A 3 -26.25 -3.27 7.69
C LYS A 3 -25.08 -3.85 8.50
N LEU A 4 -25.35 -4.46 9.66
CA LEU A 4 -24.31 -5.10 10.50
C LEU A 4 -23.73 -6.36 9.83
N LYS A 5 -24.55 -7.16 9.13
CA LYS A 5 -24.07 -8.27 8.30
C LYS A 5 -23.24 -7.79 7.11
N GLN A 6 -23.61 -6.69 6.48
CA GLN A 6 -22.81 -6.06 5.43
C GLN A 6 -21.49 -5.50 5.98
N PHE A 7 -21.49 -4.91 7.18
CA PHE A 7 -20.28 -4.40 7.83
C PHE A 7 -19.31 -5.51 8.22
N LEU A 8 -19.80 -6.62 8.80
CA LEU A 8 -18.97 -7.81 9.07
C LEU A 8 -18.43 -8.45 7.78
N ALA A 9 -19.23 -8.52 6.72
CA ALA A 9 -18.77 -9.02 5.42
C ALA A 9 -17.68 -8.12 4.82
N LEU A 10 -17.81 -6.79 4.94
CA LEU A 10 -16.80 -5.84 4.51
C LEU A 10 -15.50 -5.99 5.31
N LEU A 11 -15.61 -6.16 6.64
CA LEU A 11 -14.46 -6.39 7.52
C LEU A 11 -13.70 -7.68 7.15
N LEU A 12 -14.42 -8.76 6.84
CA LEU A 12 -13.86 -10.04 6.41
C LEU A 12 -13.18 -9.98 5.04
N VAL A 13 -13.62 -9.09 4.15
CA VAL A 13 -12.98 -8.89 2.84
C VAL A 13 -11.71 -8.04 2.96
N VAL A 14 -11.72 -6.96 3.75
CA VAL A 14 -10.58 -6.03 3.87
C VAL A 14 -9.33 -6.68 4.48
N PHE A 15 -9.49 -7.65 5.38
CA PHE A 15 -8.36 -8.42 5.91
C PHE A 15 -7.85 -9.53 4.96
N SER A 16 -8.50 -9.79 3.82
CA SER A 16 -8.12 -10.90 2.93
C SER A 16 -7.05 -10.57 1.88
N THR A 17 -6.71 -9.29 1.68
CA THR A 17 -5.82 -8.81 0.60
C THR A 17 -4.40 -8.44 1.04
N VAL A 18 -4.06 -8.57 2.33
CA VAL A 18 -2.70 -8.37 2.85
C VAL A 18 -2.22 -9.62 3.59
N VAL A 19 -2.03 -10.71 2.84
CA VAL A 19 -1.47 -11.97 3.37
C VAL A 19 -0.16 -12.30 2.65
N TYR A 20 0.89 -11.55 3.01
CA TYR A 20 2.26 -12.07 2.87
C TYR A 20 2.44 -13.28 3.79
N ALA A 21 3.41 -14.15 3.49
CA ALA A 21 3.57 -15.49 4.09
C ALA A 21 3.63 -15.50 5.63
N GLN A 22 2.47 -15.58 6.29
CA GLN A 22 2.35 -15.61 7.75
C GLN A 22 1.82 -16.96 8.24
N CYS A 23 2.45 -17.45 9.31
CA CYS A 23 2.01 -18.60 10.08
C CYS A 23 0.76 -18.27 10.91
N PRO A 24 -0.04 -19.27 11.34
CA PRO A 24 -1.16 -19.02 12.23
C PRO A 24 -0.70 -18.33 13.53
N PRO A 25 -1.43 -17.32 14.04
CA PRO A 25 -0.99 -16.55 15.21
C PRO A 25 -0.67 -17.44 16.43
N GLY A 26 0.55 -17.31 16.93
CA GLY A 26 1.05 -18.09 18.09
C GLY A 26 1.79 -19.38 17.74
N VAL A 27 1.86 -19.80 16.48
CA VAL A 27 2.71 -20.92 16.05
C VAL A 27 4.18 -20.49 15.97
N ALA A 28 5.09 -21.33 16.47
CA ALA A 28 6.54 -21.08 16.41
C ALA A 28 7.15 -21.48 15.06
N SER A 29 8.23 -20.84 14.65
CA SER A 29 9.03 -21.30 13.51
C SER A 29 9.70 -22.65 13.79
N LEU A 30 9.81 -23.51 12.77
CA LEU A 30 10.51 -24.78 12.87
C LEU A 30 12.02 -24.55 13.10
N PRO A 31 12.65 -25.12 14.14
CA PRO A 31 14.07 -24.94 14.37
C PRO A 31 14.93 -25.60 13.28
N ALA A 32 16.05 -24.98 12.90
CA ALA A 32 16.97 -25.52 11.91
C ALA A 32 17.50 -26.90 12.32
N GLY A 33 17.50 -27.86 11.40
CA GLY A 33 17.90 -29.25 11.65
C GLY A 33 16.84 -30.14 12.33
N THR A 34 15.62 -29.65 12.54
CA THR A 34 14.52 -30.46 13.12
C THR A 34 13.99 -31.47 12.11
N ASN A 35 14.45 -32.72 12.26
CA ASN A 35 13.99 -33.87 11.47
C ASN A 35 12.81 -34.63 12.12
N THR A 36 12.42 -34.28 13.36
CA THR A 36 11.29 -34.92 14.05
C THR A 36 10.49 -33.87 14.84
N ILE A 37 9.18 -33.80 14.59
CA ILE A 37 8.21 -33.04 15.37
C ILE A 37 7.44 -34.01 16.25
N ALA A 38 7.49 -33.83 17.56
CA ALA A 38 6.85 -34.72 18.54
C ALA A 38 5.34 -34.42 18.67
N ALA A 39 4.58 -35.39 19.19
CA ALA A 39 3.15 -35.23 19.42
C ALA A 39 2.87 -34.02 20.35
N GLY A 40 1.87 -33.22 20.00
CA GLY A 40 1.53 -31.98 20.72
C GLY A 40 2.42 -30.76 20.40
N GLN A 41 3.55 -30.92 19.71
CA GLN A 41 4.32 -29.77 19.20
C GLN A 41 3.63 -29.19 17.95
N THR A 42 3.68 -27.86 17.79
CA THR A 42 3.14 -27.16 16.61
C THR A 42 4.17 -26.16 16.09
N TYR A 43 4.61 -26.36 14.84
CA TYR A 43 5.60 -25.52 14.17
C TYR A 43 5.12 -25.03 12.80
N CYS A 44 5.80 -24.03 12.25
CA CYS A 44 5.56 -23.48 10.93
C CYS A 44 6.87 -23.24 10.18
N ILE A 45 6.86 -23.41 8.86
CA ILE A 45 7.92 -23.00 7.94
C ILE A 45 7.40 -21.80 7.15
N SER A 46 8.09 -20.65 7.26
CA SER A 46 7.69 -19.37 6.65
C SER A 46 8.59 -18.91 5.50
N VAL A 47 9.58 -19.72 5.11
CA VAL A 47 10.54 -19.46 4.02
C VAL A 47 10.88 -20.77 3.32
N ASP A 48 11.28 -20.71 2.05
CA ASP A 48 11.65 -21.89 1.28
C ASP A 48 12.73 -22.73 1.98
N THR A 49 12.49 -24.04 2.11
CA THR A 49 13.27 -24.92 3.00
C THR A 49 13.53 -26.28 2.35
N ASN A 50 14.77 -26.76 2.44
CA ASN A 50 15.17 -28.07 1.92
C ASN A 50 15.48 -29.07 3.04
N PHE A 51 14.89 -30.26 2.99
CA PHE A 51 15.17 -31.37 3.90
C PHE A 51 16.05 -32.44 3.22
N PRO A 52 17.38 -32.44 3.44
CA PRO A 52 18.28 -33.45 2.87
C PRO A 52 18.13 -34.84 3.50
N ALA A 53 17.33 -34.97 4.57
CA ALA A 53 17.14 -36.17 5.37
C ALA A 53 15.64 -36.48 5.56
N ASN A 54 15.34 -37.55 6.31
CA ASN A 54 13.97 -37.92 6.65
C ASN A 54 13.32 -36.88 7.58
N LEU A 55 12.00 -36.71 7.48
CA LEU A 55 11.19 -35.83 8.33
C LEU A 55 10.02 -36.61 8.92
N THR A 56 9.92 -36.70 10.26
CA THR A 56 8.78 -37.30 10.96
C THR A 56 7.92 -36.22 11.62
N VAL A 57 6.61 -36.23 11.36
CA VAL A 57 5.64 -35.26 11.91
C VAL A 57 4.60 -35.99 12.74
N ASN A 58 4.81 -36.10 14.06
CA ASN A 58 3.82 -36.62 15.01
C ASN A 58 2.96 -35.50 15.64
N GLY A 59 3.45 -34.26 15.61
CA GLY A 59 2.71 -33.06 16.01
C GLY A 59 2.02 -32.39 14.82
N THR A 60 2.03 -31.06 14.79
CA THR A 60 1.48 -30.25 13.70
C THR A 60 2.58 -29.43 13.01
N LEU A 61 2.63 -29.47 11.68
CA LEU A 61 3.53 -28.66 10.86
C LEU A 61 2.74 -27.83 9.84
N TYR A 62 2.86 -26.51 9.91
CA TYR A 62 2.33 -25.57 8.91
C TYR A 62 3.39 -25.20 7.87
N LEU A 63 2.99 -25.05 6.61
CA LEU A 63 3.74 -24.30 5.61
C LEU A 63 3.01 -22.97 5.36
N ALA A 64 3.70 -21.84 5.51
CA ALA A 64 3.11 -20.51 5.28
C ALA A 64 2.69 -20.34 3.80
N PRO A 65 1.70 -19.46 3.49
CA PRO A 65 1.23 -19.29 2.12
C PRO A 65 2.37 -19.01 1.12
N GLY A 66 2.35 -19.69 -0.02
CA GLY A 66 3.38 -19.57 -1.07
C GLY A 66 4.73 -20.27 -0.81
N VAL A 67 5.00 -20.81 0.39
CA VAL A 67 6.30 -21.44 0.72
C VAL A 67 6.51 -22.75 -0.04
N LYS A 68 7.70 -22.92 -0.62
CA LYS A 68 8.16 -24.18 -1.21
C LYS A 68 9.06 -24.96 -0.25
N VAL A 69 8.69 -26.21 0.02
CA VAL A 69 9.55 -27.19 0.68
C VAL A 69 10.06 -28.21 -0.34
N THR A 70 11.37 -28.46 -0.34
CA THR A 70 11.98 -29.59 -1.06
C THR A 70 12.48 -30.64 -0.08
N GLY A 71 12.61 -31.89 -0.53
CA GLY A 71 13.27 -32.91 0.29
C GLY A 71 13.70 -34.14 -0.49
N THR A 72 14.69 -34.86 0.03
CA THR A 72 15.25 -36.08 -0.57
C THR A 72 15.05 -37.33 0.27
N GLY A 73 14.72 -37.19 1.56
CA GLY A 73 14.46 -38.31 2.47
C GLY A 73 13.02 -38.82 2.46
N PHE A 74 12.71 -39.69 3.41
CA PHE A 74 11.37 -40.21 3.68
C PHE A 74 10.58 -39.26 4.59
N PHE A 75 9.34 -38.91 4.22
CA PHE A 75 8.46 -38.06 5.02
C PHE A 75 7.37 -38.92 5.70
N ASP A 76 7.28 -38.85 7.03
CA ASP A 76 6.49 -39.76 7.87
C ASP A 76 5.47 -38.97 8.71
N ILE A 77 4.27 -38.79 8.17
CA ILE A 77 3.23 -37.90 8.72
C ILE A 77 2.25 -38.70 9.60
N LYS A 78 2.44 -38.64 10.92
CA LYS A 78 1.65 -39.35 11.94
C LYS A 78 0.70 -38.46 12.73
N GLY A 79 0.91 -37.14 12.67
CA GLY A 79 0.00 -36.09 13.13
C GLY A 79 -0.50 -35.27 11.94
N SER A 80 -0.40 -33.93 12.03
CA SER A 80 -0.93 -33.03 11.00
C SER A 80 0.15 -32.27 10.22
N LEU A 81 0.02 -32.27 8.89
CA LEU A 81 0.74 -31.42 7.96
C LEU A 81 -0.27 -30.48 7.27
N GLN A 82 -0.03 -29.18 7.33
CA GLN A 82 -0.96 -28.11 6.96
C GLN A 82 -0.28 -27.22 5.90
N ILE A 83 -0.42 -27.57 4.64
CA ILE A 83 0.10 -26.81 3.49
C ILE A 83 -0.93 -25.73 3.18
N MET A 84 -0.64 -24.45 3.47
CA MET A 84 -1.60 -23.36 3.25
C MET A 84 -1.60 -22.85 1.81
N ASP A 85 -2.52 -21.93 1.48
CA ASP A 85 -2.80 -21.49 0.11
C ASP A 85 -1.52 -21.12 -0.67
N GLY A 86 -1.37 -21.66 -1.88
CA GLY A 86 -0.20 -21.47 -2.76
C GLY A 86 1.11 -22.15 -2.34
N ALA A 87 1.21 -22.69 -1.12
CA ALA A 87 2.41 -23.38 -0.64
C ALA A 87 2.54 -24.79 -1.24
N GLY A 88 3.70 -25.45 -1.09
CA GLY A 88 3.78 -26.85 -1.51
C GLY A 88 5.07 -27.60 -1.20
N ILE A 89 5.00 -28.91 -1.39
CA ILE A 89 6.11 -29.85 -1.19
C ILE A 89 6.49 -30.48 -2.53
N GLN A 90 7.78 -30.51 -2.83
CA GLN A 90 8.38 -31.26 -3.93
C GLN A 90 9.39 -32.26 -3.34
N LEU A 91 8.95 -33.51 -3.17
CA LEU A 91 9.69 -34.57 -2.48
C LEU A 91 10.29 -35.55 -3.51
N SER A 92 11.62 -35.65 -3.56
CA SER A 92 12.32 -36.65 -4.39
C SER A 92 12.28 -38.06 -3.79
N GLY A 93 11.97 -38.18 -2.49
CA GLY A 93 11.76 -39.45 -1.79
C GLY A 93 10.28 -39.85 -1.69
N SER A 94 9.99 -40.80 -0.79
CA SER A 94 8.65 -41.35 -0.54
C SER A 94 7.99 -40.74 0.71
N MET A 95 6.66 -40.79 0.79
CA MET A 95 5.87 -40.32 1.93
C MET A 95 4.96 -41.42 2.50
N SER A 96 4.78 -41.41 3.82
CA SER A 96 3.72 -42.13 4.51
C SER A 96 2.82 -41.17 5.28
N VAL A 97 1.52 -41.46 5.33
CA VAL A 97 0.54 -40.74 6.14
C VAL A 97 -0.22 -41.75 7.00
N GLY A 98 -0.24 -41.53 8.31
CA GLY A 98 -0.90 -42.38 9.30
C GLY A 98 0.01 -43.33 10.05
N ALA A 99 -0.45 -43.73 11.23
CA ALA A 99 0.06 -44.85 12.00
C ALA A 99 -1.12 -45.60 12.64
N GLN A 100 -0.92 -46.86 12.99
CA GLN A 100 -1.95 -47.68 13.63
C GLN A 100 -2.40 -47.06 14.95
N GLY A 101 -3.71 -46.79 15.09
CA GLY A 101 -4.31 -46.16 16.26
C GLY A 101 -4.10 -44.65 16.41
N GLN A 102 -3.62 -43.95 15.37
CA GLN A 102 -3.35 -42.51 15.42
C GLN A 102 -4.03 -41.76 14.27
N ASP A 103 -4.54 -40.56 14.56
CA ASP A 103 -5.13 -39.68 13.55
C ASP A 103 -4.04 -38.90 12.81
N ALA A 104 -4.04 -38.98 11.48
CA ALA A 104 -3.12 -38.23 10.63
C ALA A 104 -3.87 -37.46 9.55
N LEU A 105 -3.36 -36.26 9.25
CA LEU A 105 -3.96 -35.33 8.30
C LEU A 105 -2.89 -34.64 7.47
N VAL A 106 -2.92 -34.81 6.15
CA VAL A 106 -2.25 -33.88 5.22
C VAL A 106 -3.32 -32.98 4.61
N LYS A 107 -3.26 -31.67 4.88
CA LYS A 107 -4.20 -30.69 4.36
C LYS A 107 -3.52 -29.77 3.36
N LEU A 108 -4.17 -29.60 2.21
CA LEU A 108 -3.79 -28.73 1.10
C LEU A 108 -4.81 -27.59 0.98
N GLY A 109 -4.37 -26.36 1.23
CA GLY A 109 -5.10 -25.12 0.96
C GLY A 109 -5.24 -24.81 -0.54
N LYS A 110 -5.85 -23.68 -0.88
CA LYS A 110 -6.16 -23.35 -2.29
C LYS A 110 -4.89 -23.28 -3.11
N TYR A 111 -4.89 -23.92 -4.27
CA TYR A 111 -3.76 -23.92 -5.20
C TYR A 111 -2.42 -24.33 -4.56
N SER A 112 -2.46 -25.17 -3.52
CA SER A 112 -1.25 -25.77 -2.93
C SER A 112 -0.91 -27.10 -3.60
N TYR A 113 0.33 -27.59 -3.43
CA TYR A 113 0.75 -28.84 -4.05
C TYR A 113 1.54 -29.79 -3.13
N LEU A 114 1.40 -31.08 -3.42
CA LEU A 114 2.21 -32.15 -2.89
C LEU A 114 2.65 -33.06 -4.05
N SER A 115 3.89 -32.89 -4.51
CA SER A 115 4.50 -33.75 -5.52
C SER A 115 5.51 -34.70 -4.87
N ILE A 116 5.36 -35.99 -5.15
CA ILE A 116 6.12 -37.09 -4.56
C ILE A 116 6.68 -37.95 -5.69
N ASN A 117 8.00 -37.86 -5.90
CA ASN A 117 8.73 -38.66 -6.89
C ASN A 117 8.91 -40.13 -6.46
N GLY A 118 8.81 -40.40 -5.15
CA GLY A 118 8.71 -41.75 -4.59
C GLY A 118 7.26 -42.25 -4.47
N SER A 119 7.05 -43.18 -3.54
CA SER A 119 5.74 -43.79 -3.27
C SER A 119 4.97 -43.02 -2.20
N LEU A 120 3.64 -43.07 -2.24
CA LEU A 120 2.75 -42.56 -1.19
C LEU A 120 1.96 -43.70 -0.56
N THR A 121 2.13 -43.91 0.75
CA THR A 121 1.35 -44.90 1.52
C THR A 121 0.44 -44.20 2.52
N GLN A 122 -0.87 -44.46 2.45
CA GLN A 122 -1.83 -44.12 3.50
C GLN A 122 -2.10 -45.37 4.35
N VAL A 123 -1.62 -45.33 5.59
CA VAL A 123 -1.73 -46.42 6.56
C VAL A 123 -3.15 -46.50 7.12
N ASP A 124 -3.63 -47.71 7.41
CA ASP A 124 -4.90 -47.89 8.12
C ASP A 124 -4.79 -47.47 9.59
N ALA A 125 -5.25 -46.26 9.86
CA ALA A 125 -5.31 -45.69 11.20
C ALA A 125 -6.26 -46.48 12.13
N THR A 126 -7.27 -47.19 11.60
CA THR A 126 -8.19 -47.98 12.43
C THR A 126 -7.56 -49.26 12.98
N TRP A 127 -6.35 -49.62 12.54
CA TRP A 127 -5.64 -50.83 12.95
C TRP A 127 -6.52 -52.09 12.81
N GLY A 128 -6.95 -52.37 11.58
CA GLY A 128 -7.83 -53.50 11.26
C GLY A 128 -9.27 -53.33 11.79
N GLY A 129 -9.74 -52.09 11.95
CA GLY A 129 -11.05 -51.78 12.52
C GLY A 129 -11.13 -51.80 14.05
N THR A 130 -10.03 -52.06 14.76
CA THR A 130 -10.00 -52.07 16.24
C THR A 130 -10.18 -50.68 16.86
N GLN A 131 -9.82 -49.61 16.12
CA GLN A 131 -10.02 -48.22 16.50
C GLN A 131 -10.83 -47.47 15.41
N PRO A 132 -12.14 -47.74 15.25
CA PRO A 132 -12.93 -47.30 14.09
C PRO A 132 -13.13 -45.78 13.99
N THR A 133 -12.77 -45.02 15.03
CA THR A 133 -12.77 -43.55 15.02
C THR A 133 -11.52 -42.94 14.38
N LYS A 134 -10.41 -43.68 14.29
CA LYS A 134 -9.10 -43.18 13.85
C LYS A 134 -8.96 -43.13 12.34
N LYS A 135 -8.39 -42.03 11.80
CA LYS A 135 -8.30 -41.80 10.34
C LYS A 135 -6.96 -41.22 9.90
N SER A 136 -6.49 -41.68 8.74
CA SER A 136 -5.35 -41.11 8.00
C SER A 136 -5.84 -40.64 6.63
N HIS A 137 -6.12 -39.35 6.48
CA HIS A 137 -6.73 -38.81 5.25
C HIS A 137 -6.06 -37.52 4.76
N ILE A 138 -6.25 -37.26 3.47
CA ILE A 138 -5.78 -36.05 2.81
C ILE A 138 -6.97 -35.11 2.58
N GLU A 139 -6.86 -33.84 2.96
CA GLU A 139 -7.86 -32.80 2.63
C GLU A 139 -7.34 -31.89 1.52
N GLN A 140 -8.17 -31.64 0.50
CA GLN A 140 -7.81 -30.80 -0.66
C GLN A 140 -8.82 -29.67 -0.89
N ASP A 141 -8.34 -28.43 -0.96
CA ASP A 141 -9.12 -27.24 -1.35
C ASP A 141 -9.01 -26.97 -2.87
N ALA A 142 -9.76 -25.99 -3.35
CA ALA A 142 -9.87 -25.55 -4.74
C ALA A 142 -8.51 -25.39 -5.44
N GLY A 143 -8.35 -26.03 -6.60
CA GLY A 143 -7.15 -25.95 -7.43
C GLY A 143 -5.88 -26.59 -6.85
N SER A 144 -5.95 -27.27 -5.70
CA SER A 144 -4.80 -27.99 -5.14
C SER A 144 -4.48 -29.28 -5.90
N VAL A 145 -3.23 -29.74 -5.82
CA VAL A 145 -2.73 -30.90 -6.59
C VAL A 145 -1.91 -31.85 -5.72
N VAL A 146 -2.26 -33.14 -5.71
CA VAL A 146 -1.40 -34.23 -5.25
C VAL A 146 -0.90 -35.00 -6.47
N GLU A 147 0.41 -35.23 -6.57
CA GLU A 147 1.07 -35.98 -7.64
C GLU A 147 1.96 -37.07 -7.01
N VAL A 148 1.72 -38.33 -7.36
CA VAL A 148 2.48 -39.50 -6.90
C VAL A 148 3.10 -40.20 -8.11
N CYS A 149 4.41 -40.37 -8.10
CA CYS A 149 5.17 -40.84 -9.26
C CYS A 149 5.69 -42.28 -9.19
N ALA A 150 5.86 -42.85 -7.99
CA ALA A 150 5.93 -44.30 -7.80
C ALA A 150 4.59 -44.83 -7.25
N THR A 151 4.61 -45.91 -6.48
CA THR A 151 3.39 -46.62 -6.05
C THR A 151 2.51 -45.77 -5.14
N TYR A 152 1.19 -45.77 -5.39
CA TYR A 152 0.19 -45.32 -4.42
C TYR A 152 -0.47 -46.51 -3.72
N ASN A 153 -0.59 -46.46 -2.39
CA ASN A 153 -1.24 -47.50 -1.59
C ASN A 153 -2.13 -46.89 -0.50
N HIS A 154 -3.43 -47.15 -0.54
CA HIS A 154 -4.39 -46.78 0.52
C HIS A 154 -4.91 -48.01 1.27
N GLN A 155 -4.40 -48.24 2.48
CA GLN A 155 -4.62 -49.51 3.19
C GLN A 155 -6.01 -49.63 3.84
N ALA A 156 -6.69 -48.51 4.13
CA ALA A 156 -7.91 -48.53 4.94
C ALA A 156 -9.17 -48.86 4.13
N ILE A 157 -9.97 -49.80 4.67
CA ILE A 157 -11.27 -50.19 4.10
C ILE A 157 -12.47 -49.48 4.78
N GLY A 158 -12.25 -48.87 5.95
CA GLY A 158 -13.32 -48.22 6.74
C GLY A 158 -13.59 -46.74 6.42
N TYR A 159 -12.69 -46.07 5.68
CA TYR A 159 -12.82 -44.64 5.36
C TYR A 159 -12.18 -44.29 4.00
N LYS A 160 -12.49 -43.09 3.48
CA LYS A 160 -12.00 -42.60 2.19
C LYS A 160 -10.64 -41.91 2.34
N ALA A 161 -9.73 -42.14 1.39
CA ALA A 161 -8.36 -41.65 1.44
C ALA A 161 -8.24 -40.11 1.36
N VAL A 162 -9.09 -39.48 0.54
CA VAL A 162 -9.05 -38.07 0.16
C VAL A 162 -10.44 -37.45 0.35
N LYS A 163 -10.47 -36.21 0.84
CA LYS A 163 -11.68 -35.42 1.07
C LYS A 163 -11.51 -34.03 0.45
N TYR A 164 -12.50 -33.58 -0.31
CA TYR A 164 -12.54 -32.19 -0.76
C TYR A 164 -13.05 -31.27 0.36
N ILE A 165 -12.49 -30.06 0.45
CA ILE A 165 -12.86 -29.04 1.46
C ILE A 165 -13.12 -27.65 0.86
N GLY A 166 -12.95 -27.49 -0.45
CA GLY A 166 -13.13 -26.21 -1.13
C GLY A 166 -14.57 -25.89 -1.53
N ASN A 167 -14.74 -24.83 -2.33
CA ASN A 167 -16.06 -24.45 -2.83
C ASN A 167 -16.60 -25.44 -3.89
N ALA A 168 -17.92 -25.64 -3.92
CA ALA A 168 -18.57 -26.65 -4.75
C ALA A 168 -18.44 -26.44 -6.27
N SER A 169 -18.10 -25.23 -6.72
CA SER A 169 -17.89 -24.86 -8.13
C SER A 169 -16.45 -25.06 -8.62
N SER A 170 -15.51 -25.40 -7.74
CA SER A 170 -14.11 -25.69 -8.08
C SER A 170 -13.78 -27.16 -7.83
N HIS A 171 -12.54 -27.56 -8.09
CA HIS A 171 -12.08 -28.94 -8.00
C HIS A 171 -10.58 -29.01 -7.69
N ALA A 172 -10.16 -30.13 -7.11
CA ALA A 172 -8.76 -30.46 -6.82
C ALA A 172 -8.32 -31.70 -7.62
N TYR A 173 -7.02 -31.85 -7.83
CA TYR A 173 -6.44 -32.97 -8.59
C TYR A 173 -5.69 -33.94 -7.69
N PHE A 174 -5.89 -35.23 -7.94
CA PHE A 174 -5.10 -36.33 -7.38
C PHE A 174 -4.57 -37.14 -8.57
N ILE A 175 -3.26 -37.27 -8.71
CA ILE A 175 -2.62 -37.78 -9.93
C ILE A 175 -1.66 -38.90 -9.54
N THR A 176 -1.89 -40.11 -10.05
CA THR A 176 -1.04 -41.29 -9.80
C THR A 176 -0.43 -41.72 -11.12
N LYS A 177 0.86 -41.43 -11.31
CA LYS A 177 1.63 -41.68 -12.55
C LYS A 177 2.20 -43.09 -12.66
N SER A 178 2.28 -43.80 -11.53
CA SER A 178 2.61 -45.21 -11.42
C SER A 178 1.50 -45.93 -10.63
N ASP A 179 1.67 -47.23 -10.36
CA ASP A 179 0.60 -48.13 -9.98
C ASP A 179 -0.08 -47.78 -8.66
N ALA A 180 -1.42 -47.83 -8.65
CA ALA A 180 -2.26 -47.52 -7.51
C ALA A 180 -2.95 -48.78 -6.95
N SER A 181 -3.02 -48.89 -5.62
CA SER A 181 -3.47 -50.09 -4.91
C SER A 181 -4.13 -49.74 -3.57
N GLY A 182 -4.84 -50.69 -2.95
CA GLY A 182 -5.38 -50.45 -1.61
C GLY A 182 -6.10 -51.62 -0.95
N GLY A 183 -6.52 -51.39 0.29
CA GLY A 183 -7.19 -52.37 1.14
C GLY A 183 -6.22 -53.35 1.82
N GLY A 184 -6.53 -53.72 3.07
CA GLY A 184 -5.85 -54.81 3.77
C GLY A 184 -6.16 -56.19 3.20
N THR A 185 -5.50 -57.22 3.73
CA THR A 185 -5.66 -58.63 3.35
C THR A 185 -7.05 -59.16 3.73
N GLY A 186 -8.07 -58.83 2.93
CA GLY A 186 -9.48 -59.12 3.26
C GLY A 186 -10.51 -58.88 2.14
N ALA A 187 -10.07 -58.87 0.86
CA ALA A 187 -10.92 -58.84 -0.35
C ALA A 187 -11.97 -57.70 -0.46
N THR A 188 -11.93 -56.70 0.43
CA THR A 188 -12.84 -55.55 0.51
C THR A 188 -12.29 -54.35 -0.28
N TRP A 189 -13.16 -53.44 -0.71
CA TRP A 189 -12.77 -52.27 -1.50
C TRP A 189 -12.30 -51.11 -0.63
N ALA A 190 -11.08 -50.63 -0.87
CA ALA A 190 -10.65 -49.31 -0.47
C ALA A 190 -11.16 -48.26 -1.49
N GLU A 191 -11.44 -47.04 -1.03
CA GLU A 191 -11.98 -45.96 -1.87
C GLU A 191 -11.23 -44.65 -1.71
N LEU A 192 -10.99 -43.96 -2.83
CA LEU A 192 -10.28 -42.68 -2.83
C LEU A 192 -11.11 -41.57 -2.17
N SER A 193 -12.29 -41.22 -2.69
CA SER A 193 -13.07 -40.07 -2.20
C SER A 193 -14.59 -40.25 -2.29
N SER A 194 -15.33 -39.57 -1.43
CA SER A 194 -16.79 -39.37 -1.54
C SER A 194 -17.19 -38.15 -2.37
N GLU A 195 -16.22 -37.31 -2.78
CA GLU A 195 -16.47 -36.00 -3.37
C GLU A 195 -16.12 -35.95 -4.86
N ALA A 196 -17.10 -35.63 -5.71
CA ALA A 196 -16.91 -35.51 -7.17
C ALA A 196 -15.94 -34.39 -7.57
N ASN A 197 -15.75 -33.40 -6.69
CA ASN A 197 -14.78 -32.31 -6.83
C ASN A 197 -13.31 -32.78 -6.72
N ILE A 198 -13.04 -34.00 -6.27
CA ILE A 198 -11.73 -34.65 -6.46
C ILE A 198 -11.68 -35.25 -7.87
N ARG A 199 -10.72 -34.79 -8.68
CA ARG A 199 -10.40 -35.33 -9.99
C ARG A 199 -9.21 -36.30 -9.87
N TRP A 200 -9.47 -37.61 -9.92
CA TRP A 200 -8.41 -38.62 -9.91
C TRP A 200 -8.01 -39.02 -11.33
N ILE A 201 -6.71 -38.88 -11.63
CA ILE A 201 -6.11 -39.29 -12.90
C ILE A 201 -5.07 -40.38 -12.61
N ALA A 202 -5.36 -41.62 -13.02
CA ALA A 202 -4.48 -42.78 -12.91
C ALA A 202 -3.84 -43.12 -14.26
N MET A 203 -2.59 -42.69 -14.45
CA MET A 203 -1.84 -42.83 -15.71
C MET A 203 -1.13 -44.20 -15.86
N SER A 204 -1.13 -45.02 -14.81
CA SER A 204 -0.71 -46.43 -14.82
C SER A 204 -1.88 -47.34 -14.38
N THR A 205 -1.58 -48.56 -13.94
CA THR A 205 -2.58 -49.53 -13.49
C THR A 205 -3.22 -49.14 -12.15
N VAL A 206 -4.44 -49.62 -11.93
CA VAL A 206 -5.14 -49.60 -10.64
C VAL A 206 -5.49 -51.03 -10.28
N ASN A 207 -4.99 -51.51 -9.13
CA ASN A 207 -5.26 -52.86 -8.67
C ASN A 207 -6.72 -52.97 -8.21
N THR A 208 -7.48 -53.84 -8.87
CA THR A 208 -8.91 -54.08 -8.64
C THR A 208 -9.21 -55.53 -8.23
N THR A 209 -8.17 -56.36 -8.06
CA THR A 209 -8.28 -57.80 -7.90
C THR A 209 -7.79 -58.28 -6.53
N THR A 210 -6.52 -57.98 -6.20
CA THR A 210 -5.82 -58.47 -5.00
C THR A 210 -5.68 -57.39 -3.92
N ALA A 211 -5.37 -56.16 -4.32
CA ALA A 211 -5.31 -54.97 -3.46
C ALA A 211 -6.28 -53.91 -4.03
N LYS A 212 -7.57 -54.15 -3.77
CA LYS A 212 -8.71 -53.51 -4.45
C LYS A 212 -8.93 -52.04 -4.08
N LEU A 213 -8.47 -51.14 -4.94
CA LEU A 213 -8.77 -49.70 -4.89
C LEU A 213 -9.81 -49.31 -5.96
N ARG A 214 -10.74 -48.41 -5.62
CA ARG A 214 -11.66 -47.77 -6.57
C ARG A 214 -11.87 -46.27 -6.25
N ALA A 215 -12.41 -45.52 -7.20
CA ALA A 215 -12.52 -44.05 -7.09
C ALA A 215 -13.48 -43.57 -5.98
N GLY A 216 -14.49 -44.37 -5.65
CA GLY A 216 -15.64 -43.90 -4.87
C GLY A 216 -16.53 -43.03 -5.75
N SER A 217 -16.80 -41.79 -5.31
CA SER A 217 -17.55 -40.79 -6.08
C SER A 217 -16.64 -39.76 -6.78
N ALA A 218 -15.32 -39.90 -6.70
CA ALA A 218 -14.37 -39.00 -7.37
C ALA A 218 -14.60 -38.98 -8.89
N THR A 219 -14.42 -37.82 -9.52
CA THR A 219 -14.37 -37.71 -10.99
C THR A 219 -13.10 -38.42 -11.47
N TYR A 220 -13.23 -39.53 -12.20
CA TYR A 220 -12.13 -40.47 -12.42
C TYR A 220 -11.73 -40.62 -13.89
N CYS A 221 -10.42 -40.69 -14.13
CA CYS A 221 -9.80 -41.13 -15.37
C CYS A 221 -8.78 -42.23 -15.10
N GLY A 222 -8.91 -43.38 -15.77
CA GLY A 222 -7.92 -44.45 -15.75
C GLY A 222 -8.52 -45.86 -15.74
N PRO A 223 -7.69 -46.92 -15.63
CA PRO A 223 -6.23 -46.88 -15.62
C PRO A 223 -5.64 -46.43 -16.97
N ASN A 224 -4.33 -46.20 -17.01
CA ASN A 224 -3.58 -45.83 -18.23
C ASN A 224 -4.07 -44.52 -18.88
N ALA A 225 -4.44 -43.54 -18.05
CA ALA A 225 -4.92 -42.22 -18.46
C ALA A 225 -3.93 -41.44 -19.34
N THR A 226 -4.44 -40.81 -20.40
CA THR A 226 -3.74 -39.82 -21.24
C THR A 226 -4.64 -38.61 -21.52
N THR A 227 -4.05 -37.52 -22.04
CA THR A 227 -4.79 -36.34 -22.52
C THR A 227 -5.82 -36.70 -23.58
N ALA A 228 -5.56 -37.73 -24.39
CA ALA A 228 -6.49 -38.20 -25.44
C ALA A 228 -7.66 -39.02 -24.89
N THR A 229 -7.48 -39.79 -23.81
CA THR A 229 -8.57 -40.58 -23.21
C THR A 229 -9.52 -39.75 -22.35
N CYS A 230 -9.05 -38.64 -21.76
CA CYS A 230 -9.81 -37.86 -20.78
C CYS A 230 -9.72 -36.32 -20.95
N PRO A 231 -9.92 -35.76 -22.16
CA PRO A 231 -9.65 -34.36 -22.46
C PRO A 231 -10.48 -33.34 -21.65
N SER A 232 -11.64 -33.74 -21.13
CA SER A 232 -12.52 -32.87 -20.31
C SER A 232 -12.06 -32.70 -18.86
N ILE A 233 -11.16 -33.56 -18.38
CA ILE A 233 -10.69 -33.59 -16.99
C ILE A 233 -9.17 -33.58 -16.85
N TRP A 234 -8.43 -33.57 -17.96
CA TRP A 234 -6.97 -33.41 -17.98
C TRP A 234 -6.57 -31.95 -17.72
N PRO A 235 -5.74 -31.65 -16.69
CA PRO A 235 -5.32 -30.28 -16.41
C PRO A 235 -4.21 -29.79 -17.36
N THR A 236 -4.26 -28.50 -17.68
CA THR A 236 -3.16 -27.79 -18.35
C THR A 236 -1.89 -27.86 -17.50
N GLY A 237 -0.78 -28.33 -18.10
CA GLY A 237 0.51 -28.50 -17.41
C GLY A 237 0.87 -29.94 -17.03
N LEU A 238 -0.07 -30.90 -17.14
CA LEU A 238 0.20 -32.35 -17.03
C LEU A 238 0.57 -32.92 -18.40
N THR A 239 1.70 -33.61 -18.54
CA THR A 239 2.05 -34.32 -19.78
C THR A 239 1.53 -35.77 -19.76
N SER A 240 1.26 -36.36 -20.94
CA SER A 240 0.93 -37.79 -21.06
C SER A 240 2.18 -38.69 -20.95
N THR A 241 3.08 -38.39 -20.01
CA THR A 241 4.37 -39.09 -19.83
C THR A 241 4.63 -39.40 -18.35
N SER A 242 5.63 -40.24 -18.08
CA SER A 242 6.11 -40.54 -16.73
C SER A 242 7.05 -39.48 -16.14
N VAL A 243 7.09 -38.26 -16.72
CA VAL A 243 7.79 -37.11 -16.12
C VAL A 243 7.11 -36.73 -14.80
N CYS A 244 7.90 -36.33 -13.81
CA CYS A 244 7.45 -36.04 -12.44
C CYS A 244 7.73 -34.59 -12.04
N ASN A 245 7.09 -34.12 -10.97
CA ASN A 245 7.12 -32.73 -10.49
C ASN A 245 6.28 -31.76 -11.33
N GLU A 246 5.25 -32.26 -12.03
CA GLU A 246 4.33 -31.45 -12.83
C GLU A 246 3.20 -30.81 -12.00
N ALA A 247 3.09 -31.12 -10.69
CA ALA A 247 2.11 -30.46 -9.82
C ALA A 247 2.25 -28.91 -9.80
N ILE A 248 3.46 -28.39 -9.93
CA ILE A 248 3.74 -26.94 -9.96
C ILE A 248 3.17 -26.27 -11.22
N PRO A 249 3.51 -26.67 -12.46
CA PRO A 249 2.88 -26.08 -13.64
C PRO A 249 1.36 -26.29 -13.69
N ILE A 250 0.81 -27.37 -13.12
CA ILE A 250 -0.64 -27.53 -12.98
C ILE A 250 -1.22 -26.47 -12.04
N VAL A 251 -0.67 -26.30 -10.83
CA VAL A 251 -1.08 -25.25 -9.88
C VAL A 251 -1.01 -23.86 -10.49
N ASN A 252 0.08 -23.53 -11.19
CA ASN A 252 0.27 -22.21 -11.79
C ASN A 252 -0.78 -21.90 -12.88
N ASN A 253 -1.23 -22.92 -13.62
CA ASN A 253 -2.33 -22.79 -14.59
C ASN A 253 -3.73 -22.74 -13.96
N LEU A 254 -3.86 -22.99 -12.65
CA LEU A 254 -5.12 -22.93 -11.90
C LEU A 254 -5.22 -21.65 -11.03
N GLN A 255 -4.09 -21.09 -10.59
CA GLN A 255 -4.04 -19.85 -9.81
C GLN A 255 -4.52 -18.62 -10.62
N PRO A 256 -5.27 -17.69 -10.01
CA PRO A 256 -5.38 -16.32 -10.51
C PRO A 256 -4.00 -15.67 -10.43
N GLN A 257 -3.32 -15.58 -11.57
CA GLN A 257 -2.00 -14.97 -11.67
C GLN A 257 -2.07 -13.48 -11.31
N ASN A 258 -1.05 -12.95 -10.61
CA ASN A 258 -0.97 -11.54 -10.26
C ASN A 258 0.18 -10.86 -11.01
N TYR A 259 -0.17 -9.96 -11.92
CA TYR A 259 0.73 -9.25 -12.83
C TYR A 259 1.04 -7.80 -12.41
N CYS A 260 0.63 -7.40 -11.20
CA CYS A 260 0.95 -6.08 -10.64
C CYS A 260 2.25 -6.10 -9.83
N ILE A 261 2.98 -4.99 -9.86
CA ILE A 261 4.16 -4.75 -9.02
C ILE A 261 3.76 -3.79 -7.90
N THR A 262 4.24 -4.05 -6.68
CA THR A 262 3.99 -3.21 -5.50
C THR A 262 5.06 -2.14 -5.35
N GLY A 263 4.66 -0.98 -4.80
CA GLY A 263 5.52 0.20 -4.64
C GLY A 263 5.24 1.29 -5.67
N ASP A 264 5.83 2.46 -5.46
CA ASP A 264 5.56 3.67 -6.24
C ASP A 264 6.13 3.64 -7.66
N CYS A 265 7.30 3.05 -7.82
CA CYS A 265 8.02 2.98 -9.08
C CYS A 265 8.36 1.54 -9.47
N ASN A 266 7.82 1.09 -10.60
CA ASN A 266 8.15 -0.20 -11.21
C ASN A 266 9.34 -0.03 -12.16
N LEU A 267 10.48 -0.62 -11.79
CA LEU A 267 11.73 -0.53 -12.55
C LEU A 267 11.76 -1.38 -13.83
N ASN A 268 10.79 -2.27 -14.06
CA ASN A 268 10.68 -3.05 -15.30
C ASN A 268 10.07 -2.19 -16.43
N THR A 269 10.84 -1.24 -16.94
CA THR A 269 10.44 -0.25 -17.94
C THR A 269 11.65 0.23 -18.73
N TYR A 270 11.43 0.89 -19.88
CA TYR A 270 12.48 1.45 -20.75
C TYR A 270 13.64 0.49 -21.03
N ILE A 271 14.90 0.94 -20.87
CA ILE A 271 16.12 0.16 -21.07
C ILE A 271 16.22 -1.06 -20.13
N ASN A 272 15.57 -1.00 -18.96
CA ASN A 272 15.52 -2.06 -17.94
C ASN A 272 14.41 -3.10 -18.19
N SER A 273 13.59 -2.92 -19.23
CA SER A 273 12.44 -3.78 -19.50
C SER A 273 12.84 -5.20 -19.93
N SER A 274 12.34 -6.20 -19.21
CA SER A 274 12.79 -7.59 -19.34
C SER A 274 11.62 -8.60 -19.32
N ASN A 275 10.87 -8.65 -18.22
CA ASN A 275 9.74 -9.58 -18.06
C ASN A 275 8.46 -8.99 -18.69
N PRO A 276 7.90 -9.56 -19.79
CA PRO A 276 6.68 -9.04 -20.43
C PRO A 276 5.49 -8.90 -19.47
N ASN A 277 5.39 -9.80 -18.51
CA ASN A 277 4.21 -9.92 -17.66
C ASN A 277 4.11 -8.79 -16.62
N THR A 278 5.22 -8.08 -16.36
CA THR A 278 5.28 -7.02 -15.33
C THR A 278 5.83 -5.68 -15.84
N ILE A 279 5.86 -5.45 -17.16
CA ILE A 279 6.31 -4.16 -17.71
C ILE A 279 5.38 -3.03 -17.27
N GLU A 280 5.95 -1.90 -16.84
CA GLU A 280 5.26 -0.61 -16.76
C GLU A 280 5.54 0.17 -18.04
N TYR A 281 4.50 0.37 -18.85
CA TYR A 281 4.61 1.13 -20.10
C TYR A 281 4.59 2.63 -19.80
N ASP A 282 3.69 3.06 -18.91
CA ASP A 282 3.21 4.44 -18.81
C ASP A 282 3.83 5.18 -17.60
N ASN A 283 5.17 5.31 -17.59
CA ASN A 283 5.87 6.20 -16.67
C ASN A 283 6.02 7.64 -17.22
N ILE A 284 5.84 7.79 -18.53
CA ILE A 284 5.59 9.04 -19.24
C ILE A 284 4.43 8.74 -20.18
N VAL A 285 3.48 9.67 -20.33
CA VAL A 285 2.47 9.67 -21.39
C VAL A 285 2.49 11.04 -22.03
N SER A 286 2.76 11.09 -23.34
CA SER A 286 2.72 12.32 -24.13
C SER A 286 1.56 12.31 -25.13
N THR A 287 0.66 13.28 -24.97
CA THR A 287 -0.43 13.56 -25.92
C THR A 287 0.10 14.45 -27.06
N PHE A 288 -0.76 15.21 -27.75
CA PHE A 288 -0.35 16.06 -28.87
C PHE A 288 0.70 17.13 -28.47
N HIS A 289 0.46 17.90 -27.41
CA HIS A 289 1.37 18.94 -26.89
C HIS A 289 1.44 19.00 -25.35
N SER A 290 1.14 17.91 -24.65
CA SER A 290 1.11 17.87 -23.18
C SER A 290 1.64 16.55 -22.65
N THR A 291 2.15 16.55 -21.42
CA THR A 291 2.82 15.38 -20.86
C THR A 291 2.42 15.16 -19.40
N ILE A 292 2.23 13.88 -19.05
CA ILE A 292 2.10 13.40 -17.67
C ILE A 292 3.28 12.46 -17.40
N LEU A 293 3.95 12.62 -16.26
CA LEU A 293 5.19 11.91 -15.93
C LEU A 293 5.18 11.43 -14.49
N LYS A 294 5.67 10.20 -14.23
CA LYS A 294 5.90 9.66 -12.88
C LYS A 294 7.37 9.78 -12.48
N GLU A 295 7.63 10.40 -11.34
CA GLU A 295 8.96 10.40 -10.72
C GLU A 295 9.18 9.18 -9.81
N VAL A 296 10.45 8.87 -9.48
CA VAL A 296 10.80 7.69 -8.66
C VAL A 296 10.13 7.63 -7.28
N ASP A 297 9.76 8.79 -6.72
CA ASP A 297 9.12 8.94 -5.41
C ASP A 297 7.58 8.87 -5.49
N GLY A 298 7.03 8.46 -6.64
CA GLY A 298 5.60 8.29 -6.87
C GLY A 298 4.86 9.56 -7.26
N LYS A 299 5.52 10.73 -7.19
CA LYS A 299 4.93 12.00 -7.64
C LYS A 299 4.58 11.93 -9.11
N VAL A 300 3.44 12.55 -9.47
CA VAL A 300 3.03 12.71 -10.86
C VAL A 300 3.11 14.19 -11.22
N ILE A 301 3.85 14.49 -12.28
CA ILE A 301 4.16 15.83 -12.75
C ILE A 301 3.47 16.06 -14.10
N VAL A 302 2.90 17.24 -14.30
CA VAL A 302 2.06 17.58 -15.47
C VAL A 302 2.43 18.94 -16.05
N TRP A 303 2.45 19.03 -17.39
CA TRP A 303 2.67 20.28 -18.13
C TRP A 303 2.15 20.25 -19.57
N GLY A 304 2.12 21.42 -20.20
CA GLY A 304 1.73 21.63 -21.58
C GLY A 304 0.31 22.17 -21.75
N GLN A 305 -0.19 21.99 -22.97
CA GLN A 305 -1.42 22.59 -23.48
C GLN A 305 -2.67 22.07 -22.75
N GLY A 306 -3.52 22.99 -22.27
CA GLY A 306 -4.85 22.69 -21.73
C GLY A 306 -4.94 21.73 -20.53
N ILE A 307 -3.80 21.37 -19.92
CA ILE A 307 -3.70 20.32 -18.89
C ILE A 307 -3.99 20.82 -17.46
N LYS A 308 -4.20 22.12 -17.25
CA LYS A 308 -4.56 22.72 -15.96
C LYS A 308 -5.90 22.16 -15.44
N ASN A 309 -6.15 22.31 -14.14
CA ASN A 309 -7.38 21.85 -13.48
C ASN A 309 -8.70 22.37 -14.09
N THR A 310 -8.67 23.45 -14.87
CA THR A 310 -9.83 23.98 -15.61
C THR A 310 -10.17 23.19 -16.87
N GLY A 311 -9.20 22.46 -17.45
CA GLY A 311 -9.30 21.76 -18.73
C GLY A 311 -9.63 22.66 -19.92
N ILE A 312 -9.48 23.98 -19.79
CA ILE A 312 -9.74 24.95 -20.86
C ILE A 312 -8.64 24.80 -21.92
N ASN A 313 -9.02 24.86 -23.20
CA ASN A 313 -8.09 24.72 -24.31
C ASN A 313 -8.42 25.79 -25.37
N ASN A 314 -7.55 26.78 -25.54
CA ASN A 314 -7.75 27.93 -26.41
C ASN A 314 -6.42 28.63 -26.77
N ASP A 315 -6.43 29.48 -27.82
CA ASP A 315 -5.24 30.27 -28.22
C ASP A 315 -4.72 31.22 -27.13
N ALA A 316 -5.55 31.58 -26.13
CA ALA A 316 -5.15 32.42 -25.00
C ALA A 316 -4.29 31.68 -23.95
N GLY A 317 -4.32 30.35 -23.93
CA GLY A 317 -3.57 29.51 -22.99
C GLY A 317 -4.12 29.52 -21.55
N ASP A 318 -5.40 29.84 -21.35
CA ASP A 318 -6.00 29.96 -19.99
C ASP A 318 -5.90 28.67 -19.16
N GLY A 319 -5.88 27.53 -19.83
CA GLY A 319 -5.72 26.18 -19.26
C GLY A 319 -4.33 25.56 -19.46
N ASP A 320 -3.34 26.31 -19.93
CA ASP A 320 -1.99 25.79 -20.12
C ASP A 320 -1.21 25.72 -18.79
N VAL A 321 -0.22 24.83 -18.76
CA VAL A 321 0.75 24.68 -17.66
C VAL A 321 2.16 24.75 -18.27
N PRO A 322 2.74 25.95 -18.46
CA PRO A 322 3.98 26.10 -19.21
C PRO A 322 5.26 25.76 -18.42
N THR A 323 5.18 25.73 -17.09
CA THR A 323 6.21 25.18 -16.20
C THR A 323 5.60 23.99 -15.46
N PRO A 324 6.25 22.83 -15.37
CA PRO A 324 5.66 21.65 -14.75
C PRO A 324 5.29 21.83 -13.28
N ILE A 325 4.14 21.25 -12.92
CA ILE A 325 3.59 21.24 -11.56
C ILE A 325 3.24 19.81 -11.13
N GLU A 326 3.17 19.57 -9.83
CA GLU A 326 2.70 18.30 -9.29
C GLU A 326 1.17 18.18 -9.39
N LEU A 327 0.68 17.01 -9.83
CA LEU A 327 -0.72 16.62 -9.83
C LEU A 327 -1.13 16.24 -8.38
N ASN A 328 -1.32 17.26 -7.55
CA ASN A 328 -1.71 17.15 -6.14
C ASN A 328 -3.03 17.91 -5.86
N ALA A 329 -3.60 17.73 -4.65
CA ALA A 329 -4.87 18.36 -4.27
C ALA A 329 -4.84 19.90 -4.16
N THR A 330 -3.66 20.52 -4.11
CA THR A 330 -3.50 21.99 -4.14
C THR A 330 -3.63 22.52 -5.58
N ASN A 331 -2.96 21.87 -6.52
CA ASN A 331 -2.98 22.24 -7.94
C ASN A 331 -4.25 21.75 -8.66
N TYR A 332 -4.83 20.64 -8.20
CA TYR A 332 -6.04 20.02 -8.74
C TYR A 332 -7.05 19.79 -7.61
N PRO A 333 -7.81 20.83 -7.20
CA PRO A 333 -8.80 20.74 -6.14
C PRO A 333 -9.80 19.62 -6.40
N GLY A 334 -10.04 18.79 -5.38
CA GLY A 334 -10.90 17.61 -5.46
C GLY A 334 -10.19 16.30 -5.80
N LEU A 335 -8.90 16.31 -6.16
CA LEU A 335 -8.09 15.09 -6.21
C LEU A 335 -8.00 14.46 -4.81
N THR A 336 -8.35 13.18 -4.69
CA THR A 336 -8.25 12.41 -3.44
C THR A 336 -7.70 11.00 -3.70
N GLY A 337 -7.07 10.39 -2.69
CA GLY A 337 -6.38 9.09 -2.79
C GLY A 337 -5.03 9.17 -3.51
N LYS A 338 -4.16 8.17 -3.31
CA LYS A 338 -2.85 8.12 -3.99
C LYS A 338 -3.01 7.84 -5.49
N ILE A 339 -2.23 8.50 -6.34
CA ILE A 339 -2.26 8.25 -7.79
C ILE A 339 -1.61 6.90 -8.10
N LEU A 340 -2.32 6.08 -8.88
CA LEU A 340 -1.86 4.76 -9.31
C LEU A 340 -1.38 4.80 -10.77
N LYS A 341 -2.26 5.28 -11.68
CA LYS A 341 -2.07 5.32 -13.13
C LYS A 341 -2.60 6.62 -13.73
N PHE A 342 -2.13 6.99 -14.92
CA PHE A 342 -2.63 8.12 -15.70
C PHE A 342 -2.54 7.81 -17.19
N THR A 343 -3.31 8.54 -18.00
CA THR A 343 -3.20 8.49 -19.47
C THR A 343 -3.90 9.70 -20.11
N GLY A 344 -3.84 9.81 -21.43
CA GLY A 344 -4.53 10.84 -22.20
C GLY A 344 -5.02 10.34 -23.56
N GLY A 345 -5.86 11.15 -24.20
CA GLY A 345 -6.31 10.98 -25.59
C GLY A 345 -6.38 12.34 -26.26
N SER A 346 -5.95 12.43 -27.51
CA SER A 346 -5.84 13.71 -28.22
C SER A 346 -6.11 13.60 -29.72
N ARG A 347 -6.39 14.73 -30.36
CA ARG A 347 -6.73 14.81 -31.78
C ARG A 347 -6.22 16.10 -32.42
N GLN A 348 -5.45 15.98 -33.50
CA GLN A 348 -5.15 17.06 -34.42
C GLN A 348 -6.44 17.71 -34.97
N LEU A 349 -6.52 19.05 -34.95
CA LEU A 349 -7.61 19.78 -35.59
C LEU A 349 -7.26 20.08 -37.05
N SER A 350 -8.08 19.58 -37.97
CA SER A 350 -7.89 19.76 -39.43
C SER A 350 -8.17 21.21 -39.87
N GLY A 351 -7.20 22.11 -39.67
CA GLY A 351 -7.36 23.56 -39.86
C GLY A 351 -6.26 24.28 -40.65
N GLY A 352 -5.26 23.56 -41.19
CA GLY A 352 -4.17 24.12 -42.01
C GLY A 352 -2.77 23.88 -41.44
N THR A 353 -1.73 24.30 -42.17
CA THR A 353 -0.31 24.14 -41.83
C THR A 353 0.19 25.05 -40.70
N THR A 354 -0.75 25.61 -39.93
CA THR A 354 -0.55 26.63 -38.88
C THR A 354 -1.45 26.39 -37.67
N ALA A 355 -1.98 25.18 -37.49
CA ALA A 355 -2.81 24.83 -36.34
C ALA A 355 -1.99 24.95 -35.04
N THR A 356 -2.27 25.97 -34.24
CA THR A 356 -1.57 26.34 -33.01
C THR A 356 -1.75 25.31 -31.90
N HIS A 357 -2.91 24.64 -31.88
CA HIS A 357 -3.36 23.71 -30.84
C HIS A 357 -3.95 22.41 -31.40
N GLY A 358 -3.90 21.34 -30.58
CA GLY A 358 -4.70 20.12 -30.77
C GLY A 358 -5.73 19.96 -29.65
N ASN A 359 -6.77 19.15 -29.84
CA ASN A 359 -7.71 18.83 -28.77
C ASN A 359 -7.16 17.70 -27.88
N GLN A 360 -7.39 17.76 -26.57
CA GLN A 360 -6.84 16.81 -25.60
C GLN A 360 -7.77 16.60 -24.41
N GLN A 361 -7.83 15.36 -23.89
CA GLN A 361 -8.49 15.00 -22.64
C GLN A 361 -7.63 13.99 -21.87
N PHE A 362 -7.60 14.11 -20.55
CA PHE A 362 -6.68 13.40 -19.65
C PHE A 362 -7.45 12.60 -18.61
N ALA A 363 -6.86 11.53 -18.10
CA ALA A 363 -7.40 10.72 -17.01
C ALA A 363 -6.32 10.35 -15.99
N VAL A 364 -6.68 10.37 -14.71
CA VAL A 364 -5.85 9.87 -13.61
C VAL A 364 -6.68 8.95 -12.73
N LEU A 365 -6.14 7.79 -12.41
CA LEU A 365 -6.74 6.82 -11.51
C LEU A 365 -6.03 6.88 -10.16
N THR A 366 -6.79 7.18 -9.11
CA THR A 366 -6.31 7.12 -7.72
C THR A 366 -6.93 5.94 -6.98
N GLU A 367 -6.45 5.66 -5.77
CA GLU A 367 -7.06 4.71 -4.83
C GLU A 367 -8.55 4.94 -4.57
N ASP A 368 -9.05 6.17 -4.72
CA ASP A 368 -10.45 6.52 -4.55
C ASP A 368 -11.26 6.35 -5.85
N GLY A 369 -10.62 6.41 -7.02
CA GLY A 369 -11.28 6.22 -8.32
C GLY A 369 -10.70 7.06 -9.47
N LEU A 370 -11.40 7.04 -10.60
CA LEU A 370 -11.03 7.70 -11.84
C LEU A 370 -11.46 9.18 -11.84
N PHE A 371 -10.51 10.05 -12.17
CA PHE A 371 -10.70 11.47 -12.42
C PHE A 371 -10.35 11.77 -13.89
N VAL A 372 -11.07 12.73 -14.50
CA VAL A 372 -10.93 13.09 -15.92
C VAL A 372 -11.02 14.60 -16.07
N TRP A 373 -10.30 15.19 -17.03
CA TRP A 373 -10.35 16.62 -17.35
C TRP A 373 -9.85 16.92 -18.77
N GLY A 374 -10.00 18.16 -19.24
CA GLY A 374 -9.73 18.55 -20.62
C GLY A 374 -10.97 18.44 -21.52
N VAL A 375 -10.77 18.55 -22.84
CA VAL A 375 -11.86 18.74 -23.82
C VAL A 375 -12.81 17.52 -23.86
N PRO A 376 -14.12 17.71 -23.58
CA PRO A 376 -15.09 16.61 -23.59
C PRO A 376 -15.17 15.87 -24.93
N GLY A 377 -15.14 14.53 -24.91
CA GLY A 377 -15.32 13.69 -26.09
C GLY A 377 -14.03 13.24 -26.80
N GLU A 378 -12.85 13.64 -26.31
CA GLU A 378 -11.55 13.31 -26.91
C GLU A 378 -10.91 12.05 -26.31
N LEU A 379 -11.28 11.65 -25.08
CA LEU A 379 -10.84 10.40 -24.43
C LEU A 379 -12.03 9.51 -24.01
N ILE A 380 -13.07 10.11 -23.41
CA ILE A 380 -14.31 9.41 -23.05
C ILE A 380 -15.56 10.11 -23.60
N SER A 381 -16.67 9.36 -23.68
CA SER A 381 -17.97 9.87 -24.14
C SER A 381 -18.44 11.09 -23.36
N THR A 382 -18.97 12.10 -24.07
CA THR A 382 -19.55 13.30 -23.47
C THR A 382 -20.76 13.00 -22.59
N SER A 383 -21.41 11.85 -22.78
CA SER A 383 -22.48 11.35 -21.90
C SER A 383 -22.00 10.84 -20.54
N ILE A 384 -20.68 10.66 -20.33
CA ILE A 384 -20.08 10.44 -19.01
C ILE A 384 -19.59 11.76 -18.44
N LYS A 385 -18.89 12.59 -19.24
CA LYS A 385 -18.35 13.88 -18.82
C LYS A 385 -18.41 14.91 -19.94
N ASN A 386 -19.25 15.93 -19.74
CA ASN A 386 -19.49 17.05 -20.66
C ASN A 386 -18.84 18.37 -20.21
N THR A 387 -18.15 18.40 -19.07
CA THR A 387 -17.43 19.56 -18.53
C THR A 387 -15.91 19.38 -18.64
N ASN A 388 -15.19 20.48 -18.88
CA ASN A 388 -13.72 20.48 -19.01
C ASN A 388 -12.97 20.27 -17.68
N ALA A 389 -13.53 20.74 -16.57
CA ALA A 389 -12.84 20.86 -15.28
C ALA A 389 -12.46 19.50 -14.66
N PHE A 390 -11.46 19.52 -13.78
CA PHE A 390 -10.98 18.34 -13.06
C PHE A 390 -12.02 17.81 -12.07
N GLU A 391 -12.56 16.63 -12.37
CA GLU A 391 -13.67 16.03 -11.64
C GLU A 391 -13.53 14.50 -11.59
N LYS A 392 -14.04 13.89 -10.52
CA LYS A 392 -14.17 12.44 -10.37
C LYS A 392 -15.35 11.94 -11.20
N VAL A 393 -15.15 10.90 -12.02
CA VAL A 393 -16.22 10.37 -12.88
C VAL A 393 -16.93 9.17 -12.25
N THR A 394 -18.26 9.14 -12.37
CA THR A 394 -19.09 7.97 -12.05
C THR A 394 -19.54 7.32 -13.35
N ILE A 395 -19.19 6.06 -13.57
CA ILE A 395 -19.47 5.33 -14.82
C ILE A 395 -20.39 4.15 -14.51
N ASN A 396 -21.53 4.05 -15.20
CA ASN A 396 -22.56 3.02 -14.96
C ASN A 396 -22.93 2.84 -13.47
N GLY A 397 -23.06 3.95 -12.74
CA GLY A 397 -23.34 3.98 -11.30
C GLY A 397 -22.18 3.57 -10.38
N GLN A 398 -21.00 3.24 -10.91
CA GLN A 398 -19.81 2.95 -10.10
C GLN A 398 -19.09 4.25 -9.74
N SER A 399 -19.05 4.59 -8.46
CA SER A 399 -18.44 5.83 -7.92
C SER A 399 -16.90 5.85 -7.97
N SER A 400 -16.28 4.72 -8.28
CA SER A 400 -14.85 4.60 -8.61
C SER A 400 -14.56 4.93 -10.09
N GLY A 401 -15.58 5.04 -10.95
CA GLY A 401 -15.42 5.17 -12.40
C GLY A 401 -14.91 3.91 -13.10
N LEU A 402 -14.76 2.78 -12.40
CA LEU A 402 -14.21 1.52 -12.90
C LEU A 402 -15.30 0.48 -13.26
N PRO A 403 -14.95 -0.64 -13.93
CA PRO A 403 -15.87 -1.76 -14.10
C PRO A 403 -16.36 -2.30 -12.75
N ALA A 404 -17.62 -2.76 -12.70
CA ALA A 404 -18.19 -3.33 -11.49
C ALA A 404 -17.37 -4.57 -11.02
N GLY A 405 -16.92 -4.55 -9.77
CA GLY A 405 -16.05 -5.58 -9.18
C GLY A 405 -14.54 -5.32 -9.28
N VAL A 406 -14.10 -4.27 -10.01
CA VAL A 406 -12.68 -3.89 -10.10
C VAL A 406 -12.39 -2.71 -9.18
N THR A 407 -11.47 -2.88 -8.22
CA THR A 407 -10.93 -1.79 -7.39
C THR A 407 -9.75 -1.10 -8.08
N PRO A 408 -9.42 0.16 -7.74
CA PRO A 408 -8.28 0.86 -8.35
C PRO A 408 -6.93 0.14 -8.18
N GLN A 409 -6.70 -0.48 -7.01
CA GLN A 409 -5.50 -1.25 -6.71
C GLN A 409 -5.39 -2.54 -7.56
N GLN A 410 -6.48 -2.98 -8.19
CA GLN A 410 -6.46 -4.09 -9.15
C GLN A 410 -6.12 -3.66 -10.58
N VAL A 411 -5.88 -2.37 -10.88
CA VAL A 411 -5.59 -1.90 -12.24
C VAL A 411 -4.08 -1.93 -12.55
N LYS A 412 -3.66 -2.94 -13.32
CA LYS A 412 -2.28 -3.11 -13.81
C LYS A 412 -1.87 -2.03 -14.80
N MET A 413 -2.76 -1.66 -15.72
CA MET A 413 -2.51 -0.76 -16.83
C MET A 413 -3.78 0.03 -17.15
N LEU A 414 -3.64 1.32 -17.46
CA LEU A 414 -4.70 2.20 -17.93
C LEU A 414 -4.21 2.89 -19.21
N PHE A 415 -4.61 2.38 -20.37
CA PHE A 415 -4.25 2.90 -21.68
C PHE A 415 -5.32 3.88 -22.19
N GLY A 416 -4.88 4.96 -22.83
CA GLY A 416 -5.72 6.00 -23.41
C GLY A 416 -5.31 6.30 -24.85
N SER A 417 -6.29 6.63 -25.68
CA SER A 417 -6.11 7.10 -27.06
C SER A 417 -7.35 7.89 -27.46
N PHE A 418 -7.38 8.47 -28.67
CA PHE A 418 -8.55 9.22 -29.12
C PHE A 418 -9.85 8.39 -28.97
N LYS A 419 -10.82 8.93 -28.23
CA LYS A 419 -12.13 8.34 -27.91
C LYS A 419 -12.08 6.96 -27.21
N THR A 420 -10.98 6.59 -26.57
CA THR A 420 -10.84 5.26 -25.94
C THR A 420 -10.03 5.28 -24.65
N LEU A 421 -10.63 4.76 -23.57
CA LEU A 421 -9.89 4.16 -22.47
C LEU A 421 -9.91 2.62 -22.58
N ALA A 422 -8.82 1.98 -22.21
CA ALA A 422 -8.74 0.55 -21.96
C ALA A 422 -7.99 0.31 -20.64
N LEU A 423 -8.33 -0.76 -19.92
CA LEU A 423 -7.57 -1.17 -18.75
C LEU A 423 -7.33 -2.68 -18.72
N VAL A 424 -6.29 -3.07 -18.00
CA VAL A 424 -5.94 -4.46 -17.70
C VAL A 424 -5.86 -4.60 -16.19
N THR A 425 -6.47 -5.64 -15.62
CA THR A 425 -6.37 -5.92 -14.18
C THR A 425 -5.08 -6.65 -13.82
N CYS A 426 -4.73 -6.68 -12.53
CA CYS A 426 -3.67 -7.53 -12.00
C CYS A 426 -3.88 -9.02 -12.34
N THR A 427 -5.14 -9.47 -12.42
CA THR A 427 -5.57 -10.83 -12.76
C THR A 427 -5.74 -11.07 -14.27
N GLY A 428 -5.38 -10.09 -15.10
CA GLY A 428 -5.31 -10.22 -16.56
C GLY A 428 -6.65 -10.11 -17.29
N GLU A 429 -7.64 -9.45 -16.69
CA GLU A 429 -8.89 -9.09 -17.35
C GLU A 429 -8.75 -7.77 -18.10
N ALA A 430 -8.95 -7.80 -19.42
CA ALA A 430 -9.04 -6.59 -20.23
C ALA A 430 -10.47 -6.02 -20.29
N TYR A 431 -10.58 -4.70 -20.13
CA TYR A 431 -11.81 -3.92 -20.31
C TYR A 431 -11.58 -2.72 -21.23
N VAL A 432 -12.59 -2.32 -21.98
CA VAL A 432 -12.56 -1.14 -22.88
C VAL A 432 -13.78 -0.25 -22.65
N LEU A 433 -13.57 1.06 -22.71
CA LEU A 433 -14.59 2.10 -22.73
C LEU A 433 -14.29 3.00 -23.94
N SER A 434 -14.98 2.76 -25.06
CA SER A 434 -14.72 3.46 -26.32
C SER A 434 -15.98 4.04 -26.95
N ASP A 435 -15.83 5.25 -27.51
CA ASP A 435 -16.83 5.94 -28.32
C ASP A 435 -16.72 5.62 -29.82
N THR A 436 -16.04 4.51 -30.15
CA THR A 436 -15.78 4.06 -31.53
C THR A 436 -16.16 2.57 -31.74
N GLY A 437 -17.42 2.24 -31.45
CA GLY A 437 -18.09 1.04 -31.94
C GLY A 437 -17.38 -0.30 -31.67
N SER A 438 -16.74 -0.87 -32.69
CA SER A 438 -16.14 -2.21 -32.66
C SER A 438 -14.96 -2.36 -31.68
N LYS A 439 -14.32 -1.26 -31.26
CA LYS A 439 -13.23 -1.30 -30.27
C LYS A 439 -13.64 -1.83 -28.89
N ASN A 440 -14.93 -1.89 -28.56
CA ASN A 440 -15.40 -2.40 -27.27
C ASN A 440 -15.29 -3.94 -27.11
N ALA A 441 -15.03 -4.70 -28.18
CA ALA A 441 -14.81 -6.17 -28.17
C ALA A 441 -15.88 -7.04 -27.46
N SER A 442 -17.09 -6.52 -27.26
CA SER A 442 -18.14 -7.16 -26.45
C SER A 442 -19.39 -7.55 -27.23
N GLY A 443 -19.50 -7.09 -28.48
CA GLY A 443 -20.73 -7.09 -29.28
C GLY A 443 -21.64 -5.87 -29.03
N SER A 444 -21.24 -4.94 -28.15
CA SER A 444 -22.01 -3.72 -27.85
C SER A 444 -21.25 -2.45 -28.22
N THR A 445 -21.97 -1.47 -28.77
CA THR A 445 -21.45 -0.16 -29.22
C THR A 445 -21.63 0.95 -28.19
N SER A 446 -22.18 0.67 -27.00
CA SER A 446 -22.39 1.68 -25.95
C SER A 446 -21.08 2.32 -25.50
N SER A 447 -21.02 3.66 -25.45
CA SER A 447 -19.84 4.41 -24.99
C SER A 447 -19.95 4.94 -23.55
N THR A 448 -20.98 4.51 -22.81
CA THR A 448 -21.27 4.95 -21.43
C THR A 448 -20.97 3.89 -20.35
N ILE A 449 -20.50 2.71 -20.76
CA ILE A 449 -20.21 1.58 -19.86
C ILE A 449 -18.86 0.94 -20.22
N TRP A 450 -18.17 0.37 -19.22
CA TRP A 450 -17.02 -0.49 -19.45
C TRP A 450 -17.44 -1.86 -20.01
N HIS A 451 -16.74 -2.33 -21.04
CA HIS A 451 -16.95 -3.61 -21.69
C HIS A 451 -15.83 -4.58 -21.36
N ARG A 452 -16.17 -5.77 -20.83
CA ARG A 452 -15.22 -6.88 -20.76
C ARG A 452 -14.92 -7.37 -22.18
N VAL A 453 -13.63 -7.50 -22.53
CA VAL A 453 -13.18 -7.97 -23.84
C VAL A 453 -13.49 -9.47 -24.02
N TYR A 454 -14.14 -9.82 -25.13
CA TYR A 454 -14.37 -11.22 -25.55
C TYR A 454 -13.52 -11.58 -26.76
N LYS A 455 -13.06 -12.83 -26.80
CA LYS A 455 -12.41 -13.44 -27.95
C LYS A 455 -13.44 -13.76 -29.04
N ALA A 456 -12.99 -13.79 -30.29
CA ALA A 456 -13.77 -14.37 -31.38
C ALA A 456 -13.75 -15.91 -31.33
N THR A 457 -14.80 -16.58 -31.80
CA THR A 457 -14.75 -18.04 -32.08
C THR A 457 -14.17 -18.38 -33.45
N ALA A 458 -14.12 -17.41 -34.36
CA ALA A 458 -13.64 -17.54 -35.73
C ALA A 458 -12.66 -16.41 -36.09
N ASN A 459 -11.79 -16.64 -37.08
CA ASN A 459 -10.70 -15.73 -37.47
C ASN A 459 -11.19 -14.45 -38.19
N ASP A 460 -12.49 -14.38 -38.51
CA ASP A 460 -13.16 -13.19 -39.05
C ASP A 460 -13.41 -12.10 -37.99
N GLY A 461 -13.37 -12.44 -36.70
CA GLY A 461 -13.69 -11.52 -35.61
C GLY A 461 -15.16 -11.16 -35.46
N GLY A 462 -16.08 -11.90 -36.10
CA GLY A 462 -17.51 -11.58 -36.16
C GLY A 462 -18.39 -12.31 -35.13
N THR A 463 -17.95 -13.46 -34.59
CA THR A 463 -18.74 -14.29 -33.67
C THR A 463 -18.18 -14.31 -32.25
N LYS A 464 -19.03 -14.07 -31.24
CA LYS A 464 -18.66 -13.98 -29.82
C LYS A 464 -18.25 -15.33 -29.23
N GLY A 465 -17.05 -15.39 -28.66
CA GLY A 465 -16.52 -16.53 -27.91
C GLY A 465 -16.47 -16.30 -26.40
N THR A 466 -15.47 -16.90 -25.74
CA THR A 466 -15.18 -16.71 -24.32
C THR A 466 -14.45 -15.39 -24.05
N VAL A 467 -14.41 -14.93 -22.79
CA VAL A 467 -13.66 -13.73 -22.38
C VAL A 467 -12.17 -13.82 -22.71
N LEU A 468 -11.51 -12.68 -22.94
CA LEU A 468 -10.06 -12.58 -23.08
C LEU A 468 -9.42 -12.35 -21.71
N ASP A 469 -9.00 -13.42 -21.05
CA ASP A 469 -8.28 -13.43 -19.77
C ASP A 469 -6.76 -13.50 -19.99
N ASN A 470 -5.99 -13.50 -18.89
CA ASN A 470 -4.55 -13.67 -18.88
C ASN A 470 -3.76 -12.58 -19.65
N VAL A 471 -4.36 -11.39 -19.83
CA VAL A 471 -3.79 -10.24 -20.53
C VAL A 471 -2.75 -9.53 -19.66
N VAL A 472 -1.62 -9.11 -20.23
CA VAL A 472 -0.57 -8.36 -19.54
C VAL A 472 -0.34 -6.97 -20.14
N ALA A 473 -0.77 -6.71 -21.38
CA ALA A 473 -0.78 -5.38 -21.96
C ALA A 473 -1.94 -5.23 -22.97
N VAL A 474 -2.50 -4.02 -23.04
CA VAL A 474 -3.39 -3.56 -24.14
C VAL A 474 -2.88 -2.21 -24.60
N ARG A 475 -2.60 -2.09 -25.90
CA ARG A 475 -2.16 -0.86 -26.59
C ARG A 475 -3.01 -0.64 -27.83
N GLY A 476 -2.82 0.44 -28.56
CA GLY A 476 -3.59 0.66 -29.79
C GLY A 476 -3.51 2.05 -30.38
N THR A 477 -4.58 2.47 -31.03
CA THR A 477 -4.65 3.74 -31.78
C THR A 477 -6.05 4.33 -31.68
N SER A 478 -6.37 5.37 -32.44
CA SER A 478 -7.75 5.85 -32.56
C SER A 478 -8.73 4.76 -33.02
N GLN A 479 -8.34 3.89 -33.97
CA GLN A 479 -9.24 2.94 -34.66
C GLN A 479 -9.23 1.50 -34.14
N ALA A 480 -8.14 1.02 -33.53
CA ALA A 480 -7.98 -0.38 -33.14
C ALA A 480 -7.21 -0.57 -31.83
N LEU A 481 -7.18 -1.80 -31.33
CA LEU A 481 -6.39 -2.22 -30.17
C LEU A 481 -5.63 -3.53 -30.47
N ILE A 482 -4.52 -3.74 -29.76
CA ILE A 482 -3.77 -4.99 -29.66
C ILE A 482 -3.61 -5.37 -28.18
N ALA A 483 -3.69 -6.67 -27.87
CA ALA A 483 -3.41 -7.23 -26.56
C ALA A 483 -2.31 -8.29 -26.63
N LEU A 484 -1.52 -8.36 -25.56
CA LEU A 484 -0.55 -9.43 -25.28
C LEU A 484 -1.00 -10.17 -24.03
N THR A 485 -1.02 -11.50 -24.08
CA THR A 485 -1.27 -12.37 -22.93
C THR A 485 0.03 -12.91 -22.32
N ALA A 486 -0.05 -13.35 -21.05
CA ALA A 486 1.11 -13.81 -20.28
C ALA A 486 1.79 -15.08 -20.81
N ASN A 487 1.12 -15.83 -21.67
CA ASN A 487 1.63 -16.97 -22.44
C ASN A 487 2.16 -16.57 -23.83
N GLY A 488 2.30 -15.28 -24.11
CA GLY A 488 2.91 -14.76 -25.34
C GLY A 488 2.00 -14.78 -26.58
N GLU A 489 0.68 -14.83 -26.43
CA GLU A 489 -0.26 -14.77 -27.55
C GLU A 489 -0.70 -13.33 -27.84
N LEU A 490 -0.91 -13.03 -29.13
CA LEU A 490 -1.32 -11.71 -29.60
C LEU A 490 -2.77 -11.73 -30.09
N TYR A 491 -3.53 -10.68 -29.77
CA TYR A 491 -4.93 -10.50 -30.18
C TYR A 491 -5.19 -9.07 -30.66
N THR A 492 -6.03 -8.86 -31.68
CA THR A 492 -6.43 -7.51 -32.15
C THR A 492 -7.92 -7.43 -32.49
N TRP A 493 -8.48 -6.22 -32.42
CA TRP A 493 -9.87 -5.88 -32.75
C TRP A 493 -10.04 -4.37 -32.99
N GLY A 494 -11.22 -3.97 -33.47
CA GLY A 494 -11.50 -2.60 -33.92
C GLY A 494 -11.62 -2.51 -35.44
N LYS A 495 -11.36 -1.34 -36.01
CA LYS A 495 -11.49 -1.05 -37.45
C LYS A 495 -10.16 -1.27 -38.19
N GLY A 496 -10.20 -1.86 -39.39
CA GLY A 496 -9.04 -1.98 -40.29
C GLY A 496 -7.93 -2.95 -39.85
N THR A 497 -8.24 -3.94 -39.01
CA THR A 497 -7.26 -4.80 -38.33
C THR A 497 -6.61 -5.88 -39.20
N TYR A 498 -5.40 -6.31 -38.82
CA TYR A 498 -4.59 -7.32 -39.52
C TYR A 498 -4.18 -8.46 -38.58
N THR A 499 -4.19 -9.71 -39.07
CA THR A 499 -3.91 -10.92 -38.26
C THR A 499 -2.55 -11.58 -38.51
N GLY A 500 -1.73 -11.07 -39.45
CA GLY A 500 -0.41 -11.60 -39.78
C GLY A 500 -0.40 -12.83 -40.70
N THR A 501 -1.59 -13.32 -41.08
CA THR A 501 -1.79 -14.53 -41.89
C THR A 501 -1.27 -14.38 -43.33
N PRO A 502 -0.50 -15.34 -43.88
CA PRO A 502 0.12 -15.20 -45.22
C PRO A 502 -0.85 -15.10 -46.40
N SER A 503 -2.09 -15.56 -46.23
CA SER A 503 -3.06 -15.74 -47.31
C SER A 503 -3.95 -14.50 -47.55
N GLY A 504 -3.32 -13.36 -47.90
CA GLY A 504 -3.99 -12.23 -48.58
C GLY A 504 -5.12 -11.50 -47.83
N SER A 505 -5.37 -11.79 -46.56
CA SER A 505 -6.40 -11.13 -45.75
C SER A 505 -6.02 -9.67 -45.48
N GLY A 506 -6.65 -8.74 -46.20
CA GLY A 506 -6.47 -7.31 -46.00
C GLY A 506 -7.04 -6.79 -44.67
N ALA A 507 -6.91 -5.47 -44.47
CA ALA A 507 -7.50 -4.76 -43.34
C ALA A 507 -8.99 -5.12 -43.17
N THR A 508 -9.36 -5.63 -42.00
CA THR A 508 -10.71 -6.16 -41.73
C THR A 508 -11.23 -5.63 -40.38
N ASP A 509 -12.49 -5.20 -40.35
CA ASP A 509 -13.14 -4.76 -39.11
C ASP A 509 -13.54 -5.96 -38.25
N ARG A 510 -13.18 -5.95 -36.96
CA ARG A 510 -13.36 -7.07 -36.03
C ARG A 510 -14.01 -6.60 -34.74
N THR A 511 -15.16 -7.19 -34.39
CA THR A 511 -15.99 -6.81 -33.23
C THR A 511 -15.67 -7.59 -31.96
N TYR A 512 -14.75 -8.56 -32.05
CA TYR A 512 -14.21 -9.35 -30.94
C TYR A 512 -12.70 -9.54 -31.08
N ALA A 513 -12.00 -9.74 -29.95
CA ALA A 513 -10.56 -9.95 -29.91
C ALA A 513 -10.16 -11.20 -30.68
N THR A 514 -9.46 -11.02 -31.80
CA THR A 514 -9.14 -12.10 -32.74
C THR A 514 -7.65 -12.41 -32.67
N LYS A 515 -7.33 -13.70 -32.56
CA LYS A 515 -5.94 -14.14 -32.39
C LYS A 515 -5.12 -13.84 -33.64
N MET A 516 -3.93 -13.29 -33.45
CA MET A 516 -2.95 -13.00 -34.48
C MET A 516 -1.95 -14.16 -34.58
N GLN A 517 -1.29 -14.30 -35.74
CA GLN A 517 -0.07 -15.08 -35.84
C GLN A 517 1.07 -14.34 -35.12
N ASN A 518 1.88 -15.04 -34.32
CA ASN A 518 3.07 -14.44 -33.70
C ASN A 518 4.16 -14.16 -34.77
N PRO A 519 4.99 -13.10 -34.62
CA PRO A 519 5.96 -12.71 -35.65
C PRO A 519 7.04 -13.75 -35.96
N ALA A 520 7.45 -14.54 -34.97
CA ALA A 520 8.48 -15.57 -35.10
C ALA A 520 8.18 -16.79 -34.22
N THR A 521 8.28 -17.99 -34.79
CA THR A 521 8.14 -19.25 -34.07
C THR A 521 9.28 -19.43 -33.06
N GLY A 522 8.96 -19.90 -31.85
CA GLY A 522 9.96 -20.16 -30.80
C GLY A 522 10.49 -18.91 -30.08
N LYS A 523 9.99 -17.72 -30.41
CA LYS A 523 10.29 -16.47 -29.70
C LYS A 523 9.05 -15.95 -28.97
N THR A 524 9.24 -15.36 -27.79
CA THR A 524 8.16 -14.75 -27.00
C THR A 524 8.08 -13.25 -27.28
N PRO A 525 6.88 -12.66 -27.49
CA PRO A 525 6.71 -11.21 -27.48
C PRO A 525 7.06 -10.62 -26.11
N LYS A 526 7.87 -9.56 -26.07
CA LYS A 526 8.18 -8.79 -24.86
C LYS A 526 7.25 -7.59 -24.69
N MET A 527 7.03 -6.84 -25.77
CA MET A 527 6.31 -5.57 -25.75
C MET A 527 5.54 -5.38 -27.06
N ILE A 528 4.36 -4.76 -26.99
CA ILE A 528 3.48 -4.46 -28.12
C ILE A 528 3.28 -2.95 -28.27
N GLY A 529 2.89 -2.50 -29.45
CA GLY A 529 2.44 -1.12 -29.66
C GLY A 529 1.81 -0.95 -31.03
N MET A 530 1.16 0.19 -31.26
CA MET A 530 0.56 0.53 -32.56
C MET A 530 0.68 2.03 -32.85
N THR A 531 0.47 2.42 -34.10
CA THR A 531 0.22 3.81 -34.51
C THR A 531 -0.73 3.80 -35.71
N ASP A 532 -1.43 4.90 -36.00
CA ASP A 532 -2.29 5.00 -37.21
C ASP A 532 -2.19 6.34 -37.94
N ILE A 533 -2.62 6.32 -39.21
CA ILE A 533 -3.07 7.53 -39.91
C ILE A 533 -4.60 7.55 -39.79
N TYR A 534 -5.11 8.34 -38.84
CA TYR A 534 -6.49 8.35 -38.37
C TYR A 534 -7.52 8.42 -39.51
N THR A 535 -7.33 9.36 -40.44
CA THR A 535 -8.30 9.69 -41.50
C THR A 535 -8.67 8.53 -42.41
N ASN A 536 -7.83 7.51 -42.51
CA ASN A 536 -8.02 6.37 -43.41
C ASN A 536 -8.02 5.00 -42.69
N ALA A 537 -8.02 4.97 -41.36
CA ALA A 537 -7.86 3.75 -40.54
C ALA A 537 -6.66 2.88 -40.94
N LYS A 538 -5.56 3.52 -41.37
CA LYS A 538 -4.30 2.88 -41.75
C LYS A 538 -3.50 2.54 -40.49
N LEU A 539 -3.73 1.35 -39.95
CA LEU A 539 -3.03 0.86 -38.77
C LEU A 539 -1.59 0.44 -39.08
N THR A 540 -0.70 0.59 -38.11
CA THR A 540 0.60 -0.08 -38.05
C THR A 540 0.76 -0.72 -36.68
N TYR A 541 1.26 -1.95 -36.65
CA TYR A 541 1.51 -2.76 -35.46
C TYR A 541 3.01 -2.94 -35.25
N PHE A 542 3.42 -2.98 -33.99
CA PHE A 542 4.79 -3.25 -33.57
C PHE A 542 4.83 -4.32 -32.48
N VAL A 543 5.78 -5.24 -32.61
CA VAL A 543 6.07 -6.24 -31.58
C VAL A 543 7.58 -6.33 -31.40
N LEU A 544 8.04 -6.02 -30.19
CA LEU A 544 9.39 -6.26 -29.73
C LEU A 544 9.41 -7.64 -29.03
N MET A 545 10.29 -8.52 -29.47
CA MET A 545 10.47 -9.87 -28.92
C MET A 545 11.46 -9.87 -27.73
N THR A 546 11.45 -10.92 -26.91
CA THR A 546 12.33 -11.07 -25.74
C THR A 546 13.82 -11.21 -26.09
N ASP A 547 14.17 -11.47 -27.35
CA ASP A 547 15.55 -11.53 -27.84
C ASP A 547 16.07 -10.20 -28.41
N GLY A 548 15.29 -9.12 -28.32
CA GLY A 548 15.66 -7.80 -28.86
C GLY A 548 15.34 -7.58 -30.34
N THR A 549 14.73 -8.56 -31.03
CA THR A 549 14.24 -8.37 -32.42
C THR A 549 12.89 -7.64 -32.47
N VAL A 550 12.72 -6.73 -33.43
CA VAL A 550 11.47 -5.97 -33.63
C VAL A 550 10.84 -6.33 -34.97
N TYR A 551 9.53 -6.60 -34.94
CA TYR A 551 8.70 -6.86 -36.10
C TYR A 551 7.59 -5.81 -36.22
N SER A 552 7.21 -5.50 -37.46
CA SER A 552 6.15 -4.56 -37.80
C SER A 552 5.17 -5.17 -38.81
N MET A 553 3.94 -4.65 -38.89
CA MET A 553 2.90 -5.07 -39.83
C MET A 553 1.88 -3.95 -40.04
N GLY A 554 1.21 -3.91 -41.18
CA GLY A 554 0.17 -2.94 -41.52
C GLY A 554 0.64 -1.94 -42.57
N ASP A 555 0.24 -0.68 -42.43
CA ASP A 555 0.59 0.39 -43.36
C ASP A 555 2.08 0.78 -43.30
N SER A 556 2.64 1.22 -44.43
CA SER A 556 3.99 1.81 -44.49
C SER A 556 4.03 3.13 -45.27
N SER A 557 2.91 3.83 -45.47
CA SER A 557 2.90 5.02 -46.36
C SER A 557 3.77 6.19 -45.88
N LEU A 558 4.23 6.17 -44.62
CA LEU A 558 5.26 7.05 -44.05
C LEU A 558 6.56 6.30 -43.68
N LYS A 559 6.83 5.16 -44.31
CA LYS A 559 7.92 4.21 -44.01
C LYS A 559 7.86 3.59 -42.60
N GLN A 560 6.75 3.69 -41.88
CA GLN A 560 6.67 3.34 -40.46
C GLN A 560 6.89 1.84 -40.15
N LEU A 561 6.83 0.94 -41.14
CA LEU A 561 7.28 -0.45 -40.97
C LEU A 561 8.82 -0.58 -40.76
N GLY A 562 9.61 0.45 -41.10
CA GLY A 562 11.07 0.44 -40.93
C GLY A 562 11.81 -0.50 -41.89
N THR A 563 11.24 -0.80 -43.05
CA THR A 563 11.76 -1.79 -44.03
C THR A 563 12.63 -1.19 -45.15
N GLY A 564 12.70 0.14 -45.26
CA GLY A 564 13.24 0.82 -46.44
C GLY A 564 12.19 1.16 -47.51
N SER A 565 10.93 0.79 -47.33
CA SER A 565 9.87 0.95 -48.36
C SER A 565 8.59 1.57 -47.81
N THR A 566 7.87 2.26 -48.69
CA THR A 566 6.48 2.71 -48.45
C THR A 566 5.42 1.63 -48.69
N THR A 567 5.82 0.42 -49.08
CA THR A 567 4.92 -0.73 -49.27
C THR A 567 4.40 -1.27 -47.93
N SER A 568 3.08 -1.20 -47.73
CA SER A 568 2.35 -1.81 -46.62
C SER A 568 2.38 -3.35 -46.69
N SER A 569 2.30 -4.04 -45.54
CA SER A 569 2.37 -5.51 -45.43
C SER A 569 1.27 -6.08 -44.52
N ALA A 570 0.57 -7.12 -45.00
CA ALA A 570 -0.44 -7.86 -44.19
C ALA A 570 0.17 -8.98 -43.32
N SER A 571 1.49 -9.19 -43.41
CA SER A 571 2.26 -10.14 -42.62
C SER A 571 3.44 -9.45 -41.92
N TRP A 572 3.95 -10.05 -40.85
CA TRP A 572 5.06 -9.50 -40.09
C TRP A 572 6.34 -9.39 -40.92
N VAL A 573 7.00 -8.24 -40.84
CA VAL A 573 8.31 -7.95 -41.43
C VAL A 573 9.26 -7.48 -40.34
N GLN A 574 10.54 -7.88 -40.39
CA GLN A 574 11.51 -7.47 -39.38
C GLN A 574 12.05 -6.06 -39.68
N VAL A 575 12.15 -5.22 -38.66
CA VAL A 575 12.64 -3.83 -38.79
C VAL A 575 14.13 -3.83 -39.12
N LYS A 576 14.54 -3.05 -40.13
CA LYS A 576 15.94 -2.94 -40.55
C LYS A 576 16.74 -1.99 -39.68
N LYS A 577 17.99 -2.34 -39.45
CA LYS A 577 18.99 -1.50 -38.77
C LYS A 577 19.69 -0.55 -39.73
N SER A 578 19.90 -0.94 -40.99
CA SER A 578 20.47 -0.08 -42.04
C SER A 578 19.89 -0.38 -43.42
N ALA A 579 20.33 0.37 -44.43
CA ALA A 579 20.01 0.11 -45.83
C ALA A 579 20.57 -1.23 -46.36
N THR A 580 21.51 -1.84 -45.64
CA THR A 580 22.14 -3.12 -46.00
C THR A 580 21.12 -4.25 -46.06
N ALA A 581 21.21 -5.11 -47.07
CA ALA A 581 20.32 -6.27 -47.19
C ALA A 581 20.49 -7.20 -45.97
N ASN A 582 19.36 -7.55 -45.34
CA ASN A 582 19.27 -8.42 -44.16
C ASN A 582 19.95 -7.91 -42.87
N ASP A 583 20.32 -6.63 -42.79
CA ASP A 583 20.76 -6.01 -41.52
C ASP A 583 19.55 -5.52 -40.72
N PHE A 584 19.20 -6.28 -39.68
CA PHE A 584 17.98 -6.11 -38.89
C PHE A 584 18.25 -5.65 -37.46
N MET A 585 17.25 -5.01 -36.84
CA MET A 585 17.27 -4.73 -35.41
C MET A 585 17.19 -6.04 -34.60
N THR A 586 18.15 -6.20 -33.69
CA THR A 586 18.35 -7.40 -32.84
C THR A 586 18.69 -7.09 -31.39
N ASN A 587 18.94 -5.82 -31.03
CA ASN A 587 19.37 -5.39 -29.70
C ASN A 587 18.44 -4.33 -29.10
N ILE A 588 17.13 -4.38 -29.37
CA ILE A 588 16.17 -3.37 -28.90
C ILE A 588 15.68 -3.69 -27.48
N ALA A 589 15.74 -2.68 -26.60
CA ALA A 589 15.19 -2.72 -25.26
C ALA A 589 13.78 -2.13 -25.18
N TRP A 590 13.49 -1.03 -25.88
CA TRP A 590 12.21 -0.32 -25.78
C TRP A 590 11.65 0.11 -27.13
N ILE A 591 10.32 0.20 -27.22
CA ILE A 591 9.60 0.83 -28.34
C ILE A 591 8.57 1.82 -27.78
N SER A 592 8.50 3.02 -28.37
CA SER A 592 7.43 4.00 -28.14
C SER A 592 6.89 4.44 -29.50
N PRO A 593 5.76 3.86 -29.96
CA PRO A 593 5.02 4.34 -31.11
C PRO A 593 4.02 5.42 -30.68
N GLN A 594 3.67 6.32 -31.60
CA GLN A 594 2.68 7.35 -31.30
C GLN A 594 1.27 6.74 -31.25
N GLU A 595 0.75 6.52 -30.04
CA GLU A 595 -0.51 5.79 -29.77
C GLU A 595 -1.62 6.63 -29.10
N HIS A 596 -1.34 7.83 -28.60
CA HIS A 596 -2.27 8.68 -27.85
C HIS A 596 -3.07 9.70 -28.70
N GLY A 597 -2.76 9.81 -29.99
CA GLY A 597 -3.32 10.78 -30.93
C GLY A 597 -4.45 10.28 -31.83
N GLY A 598 -4.84 11.15 -32.77
CA GLY A 598 -5.88 10.92 -33.78
C GLY A 598 -5.56 11.72 -35.04
N ASP A 599 -4.37 11.46 -35.59
CA ASP A 599 -3.62 12.46 -36.38
C ASP A 599 -3.31 12.01 -37.80
N THR A 600 -2.87 12.93 -38.66
CA THR A 600 -2.75 12.70 -40.12
C THR A 600 -1.34 12.40 -40.62
N TRP A 601 -0.30 12.87 -39.93
CA TRP A 601 1.11 12.71 -40.32
C TRP A 601 2.02 12.17 -39.20
N SER A 602 1.43 11.81 -38.06
CA SER A 602 2.11 11.36 -36.83
C SER A 602 2.21 9.84 -36.70
N ALA A 603 2.10 9.09 -37.79
CA ALA A 603 2.23 7.63 -37.77
C ALA A 603 3.71 7.24 -37.74
N ASN A 604 4.26 7.07 -36.55
CA ASN A 604 5.69 6.88 -36.32
C ASN A 604 5.99 6.05 -35.06
N ILE A 605 7.29 5.81 -34.85
CA ILE A 605 7.83 5.06 -33.73
C ILE A 605 9.29 5.46 -33.48
N SER A 606 9.66 5.50 -32.20
CA SER A 606 11.04 5.55 -31.74
C SER A 606 11.36 4.28 -30.94
N ALA A 607 12.63 3.88 -30.89
CA ALA A 607 13.12 2.71 -30.16
C ALA A 607 14.47 2.96 -29.49
N LEU A 608 14.68 2.32 -28.33
CA LEU A 608 15.98 2.31 -27.62
C LEU A 608 16.63 0.94 -27.73
N THR A 609 17.93 0.90 -28.00
CA THR A 609 18.74 -0.33 -27.86
C THR A 609 19.04 -0.65 -26.39
N THR A 610 19.52 -1.88 -26.13
CA THR A 610 20.01 -2.32 -24.82
C THR A 610 21.27 -1.58 -24.35
N ASP A 611 22.00 -0.94 -25.26
CA ASP A 611 23.09 -0.01 -24.99
C ASP A 611 22.65 1.47 -25.02
N GLY A 612 21.34 1.73 -25.00
CA GLY A 612 20.75 3.06 -24.84
C GLY A 612 20.92 3.98 -26.05
N LYS A 613 20.91 3.44 -27.28
CA LYS A 613 20.96 4.21 -28.53
C LYS A 613 19.58 4.37 -29.12
N LEU A 614 19.28 5.57 -29.59
CA LEU A 614 17.99 5.96 -30.15
C LEU A 614 17.95 5.72 -31.67
N TYR A 615 16.85 5.10 -32.11
CA TYR A 615 16.41 5.06 -33.50
C TYR A 615 14.99 5.67 -33.57
N SER A 616 14.70 6.47 -34.59
CA SER A 616 13.35 7.00 -34.86
C SER A 616 12.98 6.85 -36.34
N TRP A 617 11.73 6.51 -36.65
CA TRP A 617 11.28 6.37 -38.05
C TRP A 617 9.76 6.48 -38.19
N GLY A 618 9.29 6.58 -39.44
CA GLY A 618 7.90 6.91 -39.74
C GLY A 618 7.69 8.40 -40.05
N GLY A 619 6.46 8.88 -39.84
CA GLY A 619 6.03 10.24 -40.14
C GLY A 619 6.61 11.31 -39.21
N ASN A 620 7.41 12.23 -39.77
CA ASN A 620 7.99 13.38 -39.06
C ASN A 620 7.07 14.61 -39.12
N SER A 621 5.82 14.50 -38.64
CA SER A 621 5.00 15.70 -38.37
C SER A 621 5.59 16.48 -37.20
N GLY A 622 5.34 17.79 -37.14
CA GLY A 622 5.85 18.68 -36.09
C GLY A 622 7.38 18.67 -35.88
N GLN A 623 8.17 18.16 -36.85
CA GLN A 623 9.58 17.79 -36.65
C GLN A 623 9.86 16.79 -35.50
N MET A 624 8.86 16.03 -35.02
CA MET A 624 8.95 15.27 -33.77
C MET A 624 9.96 14.11 -33.75
N LEU A 625 10.47 13.69 -34.92
CA LEU A 625 11.53 12.68 -35.04
C LEU A 625 12.89 13.30 -35.36
N GLY A 626 12.97 14.63 -35.49
CA GLY A 626 14.19 15.33 -35.91
C GLY A 626 14.47 15.27 -37.41
N GLY A 627 13.50 14.81 -38.22
CA GLY A 627 13.64 14.86 -39.67
C GLY A 627 13.77 16.30 -40.18
N ALA A 628 14.70 16.54 -41.10
CA ALA A 628 14.94 17.88 -41.68
C ALA A 628 13.73 18.45 -42.43
N THR A 629 12.86 17.59 -42.96
CA THR A 629 11.63 17.96 -43.66
C THR A 629 10.42 17.52 -42.84
N ASN A 630 9.48 18.43 -42.62
CA ASN A 630 8.23 18.17 -41.90
C ASN A 630 7.26 17.33 -42.77
N ASN A 631 6.40 16.53 -42.16
CA ASN A 631 5.35 15.73 -42.82
C ASN A 631 5.85 14.72 -43.89
N ILE A 632 7.06 14.18 -43.76
CA ILE A 632 7.53 13.05 -44.60
C ILE A 632 7.95 11.84 -43.77
N GLY A 633 8.04 10.69 -44.44
CA GLY A 633 8.50 9.43 -43.84
C GLY A 633 10.02 9.28 -43.81
N TYR A 634 10.58 8.90 -42.66
CA TYR A 634 12.00 8.57 -42.48
C TYR A 634 12.24 7.08 -42.22
N ASN A 635 13.41 6.57 -42.62
CA ASN A 635 13.89 5.22 -42.32
C ASN A 635 14.67 5.19 -40.98
N PRO A 636 14.76 4.04 -40.29
CA PRO A 636 15.44 3.96 -38.99
C PRO A 636 16.89 4.48 -38.99
N TRP A 637 17.66 4.15 -40.01
CA TRP A 637 19.06 4.58 -40.14
C TRP A 637 19.25 6.03 -40.62
N GLU A 638 18.17 6.71 -41.04
CA GLU A 638 18.22 8.14 -41.39
C GLU A 638 18.21 9.02 -40.11
N LEU A 639 17.77 8.45 -38.97
CA LEU A 639 17.60 9.14 -37.67
C LEU A 639 18.13 8.28 -36.50
N TYR A 640 19.29 7.65 -36.68
CA TYR A 640 20.04 6.98 -35.60
C TYR A 640 20.91 7.99 -34.85
N MET A 641 20.75 8.10 -33.52
CA MET A 641 21.48 9.04 -32.64
C MET A 641 21.57 10.46 -33.23
N ALA A 642 20.52 10.91 -33.89
CA ALA A 642 20.50 12.18 -34.59
C ALA A 642 20.27 13.35 -33.64
N ARG A 643 20.41 14.57 -34.19
CA ARG A 643 19.80 15.80 -33.63
C ARG A 643 20.27 16.21 -32.24
N GLY A 644 21.53 16.63 -32.16
CA GLY A 644 22.18 17.06 -30.93
C GLY A 644 22.72 15.92 -30.05
N LEU A 645 22.41 14.66 -30.39
CA LEU A 645 22.95 13.49 -29.72
C LEU A 645 24.32 13.08 -30.30
N ALA A 646 25.20 12.59 -29.44
CA ALA A 646 26.48 11.99 -29.82
C ALA A 646 26.42 10.45 -29.71
N ASN A 647 27.22 9.72 -30.49
CA ASN A 647 27.30 8.25 -30.35
C ASN A 647 27.75 7.77 -28.96
N THR A 648 28.41 8.64 -28.19
CA THR A 648 28.79 8.44 -26.78
C THR A 648 27.64 8.63 -25.80
N ASP A 649 26.55 9.31 -26.18
CA ASP A 649 25.38 9.48 -25.32
C ASP A 649 24.65 8.16 -25.10
N THR A 650 24.05 8.01 -23.92
CA THR A 650 23.22 6.85 -23.55
C THR A 650 21.85 7.36 -23.10
N ILE A 651 20.78 6.87 -23.70
CA ILE A 651 19.40 7.25 -23.41
C ILE A 651 18.75 6.17 -22.54
N LEU A 652 18.14 6.58 -21.43
CA LEU A 652 17.57 5.71 -20.40
C LEU A 652 16.06 5.50 -20.57
N ALA A 653 15.34 6.54 -21.02
CA ALA A 653 13.91 6.51 -21.33
C ALA A 653 13.56 7.33 -22.56
N LEU A 654 12.40 7.01 -23.14
CA LEU A 654 11.90 7.53 -24.40
C LEU A 654 10.36 7.50 -24.41
N GLU A 655 9.77 8.59 -24.88
CA GLU A 655 8.36 8.69 -25.24
C GLU A 655 8.17 9.54 -26.50
N THR A 656 7.35 9.09 -27.45
CA THR A 656 6.98 9.82 -28.68
C THR A 656 5.47 10.09 -28.71
N GLY A 657 5.09 11.33 -28.40
CA GLY A 657 3.70 11.81 -28.40
C GLY A 657 3.24 12.34 -29.77
N GLY A 658 2.03 12.91 -29.82
CA GLY A 658 1.34 13.24 -31.08
C GLY A 658 2.05 14.27 -31.98
N HIS A 659 2.93 15.10 -31.41
CA HIS A 659 3.70 16.12 -32.11
C HIS A 659 5.10 16.40 -31.51
N THR A 660 5.55 15.57 -30.54
CA THR A 660 6.78 15.79 -29.76
C THR A 660 7.45 14.45 -29.42
N THR A 661 8.78 14.42 -29.28
CA THR A 661 9.51 13.29 -28.66
C THR A 661 10.28 13.79 -27.46
N MET A 662 10.20 13.05 -26.35
CA MET A 662 10.93 13.32 -25.12
C MET A 662 11.83 12.13 -24.76
N ILE A 663 13.06 12.44 -24.34
CA ILE A 663 14.05 11.45 -23.94
C ILE A 663 14.72 11.81 -22.62
N ILE A 664 15.15 10.80 -21.88
CA ILE A 664 15.96 10.98 -20.67
C ILE A 664 17.36 10.50 -20.96
N LYS A 665 18.33 11.42 -20.99
CA LYS A 665 19.74 11.11 -21.27
C LYS A 665 20.49 10.84 -19.97
N ASN A 666 21.33 9.81 -19.95
CA ASN A 666 22.22 9.54 -18.84
C ASN A 666 23.10 10.77 -18.55
N CYS A 667 23.37 11.04 -17.28
CA CYS A 667 24.10 12.22 -16.83
C CYS A 667 23.44 13.60 -17.11
N THR A 668 22.14 13.67 -17.45
CA THR A 668 21.39 14.96 -17.48
C THR A 668 20.26 14.96 -16.45
N THR A 669 20.14 16.03 -15.66
CA THR A 669 19.00 16.20 -14.72
C THR A 669 17.73 16.73 -15.41
N LYS A 670 17.87 17.22 -16.64
CA LYS A 670 16.80 17.70 -17.52
C LYS A 670 16.48 16.68 -18.61
N PHE A 671 15.22 16.64 -19.05
CA PHE A 671 14.81 15.85 -20.22
C PHE A 671 15.25 16.52 -21.53
N GLY A 672 15.49 15.72 -22.56
CA GLY A 672 15.67 16.19 -23.93
C GLY A 672 14.32 16.30 -24.63
N TYR A 673 14.04 17.44 -25.23
CA TYR A 673 12.79 17.71 -25.95
C TYR A 673 13.04 17.96 -27.44
N LEU A 674 12.16 17.45 -28.31
CA LEU A 674 12.23 17.57 -29.77
C LEU A 674 10.84 17.72 -30.38
N GLY A 675 10.71 18.52 -31.44
CA GLY A 675 9.45 18.71 -32.18
C GLY A 675 8.72 20.02 -31.89
N HIS A 676 7.39 20.01 -31.99
CA HIS A 676 6.60 21.25 -31.96
C HIS A 676 6.41 21.76 -30.53
N ARG A 677 7.22 22.73 -30.13
CA ARG A 677 7.01 23.50 -28.91
C ARG A 677 5.85 24.46 -29.13
N THR A 678 4.82 24.38 -28.31
CA THR A 678 3.71 25.35 -28.25
C THR A 678 2.95 25.16 -26.93
N HIS A 679 2.24 26.17 -26.44
CA HIS A 679 1.33 26.05 -25.28
C HIS A 679 1.96 25.40 -24.03
N GLY A 680 3.26 25.59 -23.82
CA GLY A 680 3.98 25.04 -22.67
C GLY A 680 4.53 23.61 -22.82
N SER A 681 4.39 22.95 -23.98
CA SER A 681 4.71 21.53 -24.19
C SER A 681 6.14 21.10 -23.82
N MET A 682 7.10 22.04 -23.88
CA MET A 682 8.51 21.82 -23.50
C MET A 682 8.78 21.99 -21.98
N GLY A 683 7.82 22.49 -21.21
CA GLY A 683 7.98 22.71 -19.76
C GLY A 683 8.97 23.82 -19.39
N ASN A 684 9.33 24.70 -20.33
CA ASN A 684 10.34 25.74 -20.18
C ASN A 684 9.79 27.12 -19.74
N GLY A 685 8.52 27.19 -19.31
CA GLY A 685 7.82 28.43 -18.96
C GLY A 685 7.32 29.25 -20.16
N GLN A 686 7.47 28.78 -21.40
CA GLN A 686 7.05 29.51 -22.61
C GLN A 686 5.83 28.85 -23.29
N THR A 687 4.84 29.67 -23.65
CA THR A 687 3.67 29.25 -24.44
C THR A 687 3.81 29.45 -25.96
N GLY A 688 4.82 30.21 -26.41
CA GLY A 688 5.02 30.54 -27.83
C GLY A 688 5.36 29.33 -28.71
N THR A 689 4.90 29.35 -29.96
CA THR A 689 5.12 28.29 -30.95
C THR A 689 6.54 28.35 -31.57
N ALA A 690 7.20 27.20 -31.65
CA ALA A 690 8.49 26.98 -32.31
C ALA A 690 8.66 25.48 -32.66
N TYR A 691 9.62 25.16 -33.51
CA TYR A 691 10.03 23.77 -33.76
C TYR A 691 11.46 23.56 -33.26
N GLU A 692 11.62 22.70 -32.25
CA GLU A 692 12.92 22.30 -31.73
C GLU A 692 13.47 21.20 -32.65
N ALA A 693 14.44 21.56 -33.51
CA ALA A 693 15.00 20.68 -34.53
C ALA A 693 16.15 19.79 -34.04
N ASP A 694 16.68 20.07 -32.85
CA ASP A 694 17.68 19.30 -32.12
C ASP A 694 17.17 19.03 -30.69
N PHE A 695 17.57 17.92 -30.06
CA PHE A 695 17.13 17.56 -28.70
C PHE A 695 17.65 18.59 -27.68
N ASN A 696 16.76 19.49 -27.25
CA ASN A 696 17.11 20.53 -26.28
C ASN A 696 17.02 19.98 -24.85
N PHE A 697 18.17 19.91 -24.18
CA PHE A 697 18.32 19.57 -22.75
C PHE A 697 18.62 20.79 -21.86
N ALA A 698 18.80 21.98 -22.46
CA ALA A 698 19.26 23.18 -21.76
C ALA A 698 18.09 23.95 -21.13
N ASP A 699 16.99 24.11 -21.87
CA ASP A 699 15.87 24.98 -21.50
C ASP A 699 14.69 24.25 -20.85
N THR A 700 14.66 22.91 -20.93
CA THR A 700 13.61 22.04 -20.35
C THR A 700 13.61 22.03 -18.81
N TYR A 701 12.60 21.44 -18.19
CA TYR A 701 12.52 21.27 -16.74
C TYR A 701 13.36 20.07 -16.24
N ALA A 702 13.74 20.07 -14.96
CA ALA A 702 14.47 18.98 -14.34
C ALA A 702 13.51 17.91 -13.81
N VAL A 703 13.72 16.64 -14.18
CA VAL A 703 12.81 15.52 -13.85
C VAL A 703 13.60 14.27 -13.47
N ASN A 704 13.07 13.45 -12.56
CA ASN A 704 13.68 12.19 -12.16
C ASN A 704 12.72 11.01 -12.36
N VAL A 705 12.62 10.56 -13.60
CA VAL A 705 11.61 9.60 -14.10
C VAL A 705 11.75 8.22 -13.46
N CYS A 706 10.61 7.62 -13.11
CA CYS A 706 10.56 6.24 -12.67
C CYS A 706 11.21 5.28 -13.68
N GLY A 707 12.11 4.42 -13.20
CA GLY A 707 12.83 3.42 -13.99
C GLY A 707 13.94 3.95 -14.90
N ALA A 708 14.16 5.27 -14.95
CA ALA A 708 15.16 5.93 -15.78
C ALA A 708 15.83 7.14 -15.10
N ALA A 709 16.00 7.06 -13.77
CA ALA A 709 16.69 8.07 -12.98
C ALA A 709 18.15 8.25 -13.44
N THR A 710 18.53 9.48 -13.79
CA THR A 710 19.88 9.82 -14.31
C THR A 710 20.89 10.09 -13.21
N ALA A 711 20.39 10.34 -12.00
CA ALA A 711 21.11 10.31 -10.74
C ALA A 711 20.23 9.64 -9.68
N PRO A 712 20.80 8.94 -8.69
CA PRO A 712 20.05 8.58 -7.48
C PRO A 712 19.59 9.85 -6.76
N ARG A 713 18.31 10.22 -6.96
CA ARG A 713 17.65 11.34 -6.29
C ARG A 713 17.56 11.05 -4.80
N LEU A 714 17.83 12.07 -4.00
CA LEU A 714 17.70 12.05 -2.55
C LEU A 714 16.36 12.70 -2.16
N SER A 715 15.70 12.18 -1.13
CA SER A 715 14.38 12.66 -0.70
C SER A 715 14.47 14.00 0.03
N ASP A 716 13.58 14.94 -0.30
CA ASP A 716 13.30 16.10 0.56
C ASP A 716 12.87 15.61 1.95
N LEU A 717 13.33 16.31 2.98
CA LEU A 717 13.11 15.95 4.38
C LEU A 717 12.16 16.93 5.05
N LYS A 718 11.23 16.40 5.86
CA LYS A 718 10.46 17.19 6.82
C LYS A 718 10.97 16.97 8.23
N LYS A 719 10.97 18.03 9.02
CA LYS A 719 11.35 18.03 10.44
C LYS A 719 10.43 18.95 11.24
N CYS A 720 10.47 18.88 12.57
CA CYS A 720 9.77 19.84 13.40
C CYS A 720 10.51 21.20 13.44
N PRO A 721 9.80 22.34 13.62
CA PRO A 721 10.39 23.69 13.57
C PRO A 721 11.73 23.87 14.29
N THR A 722 11.83 23.36 15.52
CA THR A 722 13.02 23.46 16.39
C THR A 722 13.97 22.27 16.30
N ALA A 723 13.61 21.20 15.58
CA ALA A 723 14.43 20.01 15.43
C ALA A 723 15.53 20.19 14.37
N THR A 724 16.45 19.23 14.32
CA THR A 724 17.38 18.97 13.21
C THR A 724 17.11 17.59 12.61
N VAL A 725 17.61 17.32 11.40
CA VAL A 725 17.51 16.03 10.73
C VAL A 725 18.86 15.56 10.20
N ASP A 726 19.05 14.24 10.03
CA ASP A 726 20.22 13.68 9.34
C ASP A 726 19.97 13.66 7.82
N LEU A 727 20.86 14.29 7.05
CA LEU A 727 20.84 14.26 5.58
C LEU A 727 20.99 12.84 5.02
N ALA A 728 21.61 11.89 5.74
CA ALA A 728 21.62 10.47 5.39
C ALA A 728 20.20 9.86 5.32
N SER A 729 19.21 10.43 6.01
CA SER A 729 17.80 10.02 5.91
C SER A 729 17.18 10.33 4.55
N SER A 730 17.80 11.18 3.74
CA SER A 730 17.38 11.43 2.34
C SER A 730 17.84 10.33 1.38
N VAL A 731 18.73 9.44 1.82
CA VAL A 731 19.41 8.47 0.97
C VAL A 731 18.60 7.17 0.88
N PRO A 732 18.13 6.76 -0.32
CA PRO A 732 17.33 5.55 -0.45
C PRO A 732 18.15 4.29 -0.14
N ALA A 733 17.53 3.26 0.44
CA ALA A 733 18.23 2.09 0.96
C ALA A 733 19.03 1.28 -0.08
N ASN A 734 18.72 1.43 -1.37
CA ASN A 734 19.45 0.83 -2.50
C ASN A 734 20.57 1.72 -3.07
N PHE A 735 20.79 2.93 -2.54
CA PHE A 735 21.79 3.89 -3.06
C PHE A 735 23.19 3.28 -3.18
N ALA A 736 23.61 2.45 -2.24
CA ALA A 736 24.93 1.80 -2.28
C ALA A 736 25.15 0.92 -3.53
N ALA A 737 24.08 0.41 -4.15
CA ALA A 737 24.16 -0.36 -5.40
C ALA A 737 24.26 0.52 -6.67
N SER A 738 24.13 1.84 -6.55
CA SER A 738 24.29 2.79 -7.67
C SER A 738 25.74 3.09 -8.04
N GLY A 739 26.70 2.66 -7.21
CA GLY A 739 28.13 2.94 -7.40
C GLY A 739 28.53 4.40 -7.16
N TYR A 740 27.69 5.21 -6.51
CA TYR A 740 28.05 6.57 -6.08
C TYR A 740 28.33 6.64 -4.58
N THR A 741 29.10 7.65 -4.20
CA THR A 741 29.24 8.16 -2.82
C THR A 741 28.77 9.62 -2.78
N ILE A 742 28.41 10.13 -1.59
CA ILE A 742 27.85 11.49 -1.44
C ILE A 742 28.85 12.40 -0.72
N GLN A 743 29.05 13.61 -1.25
CA GLN A 743 29.59 14.76 -0.50
C GLN A 743 28.54 15.86 -0.40
N TRP A 744 28.34 16.38 0.81
CA TRP A 744 27.28 17.35 1.12
C TRP A 744 27.80 18.78 1.14
N TYR A 745 27.07 19.67 0.47
CA TYR A 745 27.33 21.10 0.36
C TYR A 745 26.08 21.91 0.74
N MET A 746 26.29 23.17 1.10
CA MET A 746 25.23 24.16 1.29
C MET A 746 24.58 24.53 -0.06
N ALA A 747 23.53 25.36 -0.03
CA ALA A 747 22.82 25.84 -1.22
C ALA A 747 23.71 26.57 -2.27
N ASP A 748 24.93 27.00 -1.89
CA ASP A 748 25.94 27.58 -2.78
C ASP A 748 26.72 26.55 -3.62
N GLY A 749 26.50 25.25 -3.38
CA GLY A 749 27.18 24.14 -4.07
C GLY A 749 28.69 24.08 -3.86
N THR A 750 29.26 24.85 -2.94
CA THR A 750 30.71 25.06 -2.80
C THR A 750 31.20 24.96 -1.35
N THR A 751 30.42 25.44 -0.37
CA THR A 751 30.70 25.29 1.06
C THR A 751 30.26 23.90 1.55
N PRO A 752 31.15 23.05 2.12
CA PRO A 752 30.76 21.76 2.67
C PRO A 752 29.83 21.88 3.90
N VAL A 753 28.92 20.93 4.09
CA VAL A 753 28.07 20.85 5.28
C VAL A 753 28.90 20.34 6.47
N ALA A 754 29.08 21.17 7.50
CA ALA A 754 29.97 20.88 8.63
C ALA A 754 29.50 19.74 9.55
N ASN A 755 28.19 19.51 9.65
CA ASN A 755 27.60 18.35 10.32
C ASN A 755 26.36 17.90 9.51
N THR A 756 26.49 16.78 8.80
CA THR A 756 25.41 16.24 7.96
C THR A 756 24.30 15.56 8.76
N SER A 757 24.59 15.12 9.98
CA SER A 757 23.65 14.35 10.82
C SER A 757 22.74 15.20 11.70
N ALA A 758 22.93 16.52 11.72
CA ALA A 758 22.06 17.46 12.42
C ALA A 758 21.96 18.79 11.67
N VAL A 759 21.18 18.82 10.59
CA VAL A 759 20.93 20.03 9.80
C VAL A 759 19.58 20.68 10.10
N GLY A 760 19.51 22.01 9.95
CA GLY A 760 18.28 22.80 10.08
C GLY A 760 17.51 22.96 8.77
N THR A 761 16.44 23.76 8.80
CA THR A 761 15.63 24.13 7.63
C THR A 761 16.50 24.83 6.59
N GLY A 762 16.45 24.38 5.33
CA GLY A 762 17.34 24.90 4.29
C GLY A 762 17.38 24.04 3.03
N THR A 763 18.31 24.37 2.13
CA THR A 763 18.58 23.63 0.89
C THR A 763 20.03 23.16 0.89
N TYR A 764 20.24 21.87 0.59
CA TYR A 764 21.53 21.21 0.61
C TYR A 764 21.78 20.52 -0.72
N ILE A 765 23.03 20.48 -1.16
CA ILE A 765 23.45 19.92 -2.45
C ILE A 765 24.35 18.72 -2.21
N ALA A 766 23.89 17.54 -2.60
CA ALA A 766 24.68 16.32 -2.65
C ALA A 766 25.43 16.25 -3.98
N LYS A 767 26.76 16.33 -3.95
CA LYS A 767 27.61 15.91 -5.07
C LYS A 767 27.78 14.40 -5.03
N LEU A 768 27.45 13.77 -6.15
CA LEU A 768 27.52 12.33 -6.33
C LEU A 768 28.86 12.00 -6.99
N ILE A 769 29.75 11.36 -6.23
CA ILE A 769 31.08 10.97 -6.69
C ILE A 769 31.03 9.50 -7.11
N PRO A 770 31.28 9.18 -8.39
CA PRO A 770 31.24 7.80 -8.88
C PRO A 770 32.42 6.97 -8.34
N ASP A 771 32.19 5.69 -8.14
CA ASP A 771 33.22 4.68 -7.88
C ASP A 771 34.21 4.62 -9.06
N PRO A 772 35.52 4.86 -8.84
CA PRO A 772 36.54 4.73 -9.89
C PRO A 772 36.60 3.35 -10.56
N ALA A 773 36.07 2.29 -9.95
CA ALA A 773 35.95 0.97 -10.57
C ALA A 773 34.82 0.86 -11.61
N GLN A 774 33.94 1.86 -11.73
CA GLN A 774 32.77 1.87 -12.60
C GLN A 774 32.81 3.04 -13.62
N PRO A 775 33.64 2.96 -14.68
CA PRO A 775 33.92 4.07 -15.59
C PRO A 775 32.75 4.50 -16.50
N LEU A 776 31.57 3.91 -16.36
CA LEU A 776 30.33 4.30 -17.05
C LEU A 776 29.43 5.22 -16.20
N LEU A 777 29.82 5.49 -14.93
CA LEU A 777 29.09 6.39 -14.05
C LEU A 777 29.43 7.86 -14.32
N CYS A 778 28.45 8.72 -14.05
CA CYS A 778 28.50 10.14 -14.39
C CYS A 778 29.35 10.94 -13.40
N THR A 779 30.37 11.64 -13.90
CA THR A 779 31.11 12.60 -13.07
C THR A 779 30.33 13.90 -12.85
N ASN A 780 30.51 14.52 -11.67
CA ASN A 780 29.94 15.83 -11.31
C ASN A 780 28.40 15.91 -11.20
N MET A 781 27.70 14.77 -11.05
CA MET A 781 26.26 14.80 -10.81
C MET A 781 25.92 15.42 -9.46
N THR A 782 24.83 16.19 -9.42
CA THR A 782 24.30 16.81 -8.19
C THR A 782 22.84 16.42 -7.97
N SER A 783 22.48 16.15 -6.72
CA SER A 783 21.10 16.11 -6.23
C SER A 783 20.89 17.21 -5.20
N THR A 784 19.65 17.70 -5.09
CA THR A 784 19.27 18.75 -4.14
C THR A 784 18.29 18.16 -3.13
N VAL A 785 18.54 18.39 -1.84
CA VAL A 785 17.62 18.06 -0.74
C VAL A 785 17.19 19.32 -0.05
N LYS A 786 15.88 19.54 -0.01
CA LYS A 786 15.26 20.58 0.79
C LYS A 786 14.85 20.00 2.14
N VAL A 787 15.32 20.62 3.21
CA VAL A 787 14.85 20.36 4.57
C VAL A 787 13.80 21.43 4.88
N THR A 788 12.56 21.00 5.09
CA THR A 788 11.43 21.87 5.41
C THR A 788 10.84 21.53 6.77
N ASP A 789 10.18 22.50 7.38
CA ASP A 789 9.42 22.25 8.59
C ASP A 789 8.05 21.64 8.23
N TYR A 790 7.58 20.70 9.06
CA TYR A 790 6.18 20.29 9.03
C TYR A 790 5.29 21.52 9.28
N VAL A 791 4.15 21.57 8.62
CA VAL A 791 3.12 22.61 8.76
C VAL A 791 1.82 22.02 9.31
N SER A 792 0.91 22.84 9.84
CA SER A 792 -0.31 22.36 10.53
C SER A 792 -1.30 21.55 9.70
N THR A 793 -1.08 21.40 8.39
CA THR A 793 -1.82 20.50 7.50
C THR A 793 -1.16 19.13 7.31
N ASP A 794 0.10 18.95 7.71
CA ASP A 794 0.78 17.65 7.69
C ASP A 794 0.30 16.77 8.86
N PRO A 795 -0.06 15.50 8.64
CA PRO A 795 -0.45 14.59 9.71
C PRO A 795 0.58 14.51 10.85
N GLU A 796 1.86 14.51 10.49
CA GLU A 796 3.00 14.40 11.40
C GLU A 796 3.28 15.71 12.17
N TYR A 797 2.71 16.86 11.80
CA TYR A 797 2.84 18.09 12.59
C TYR A 797 2.23 17.93 13.99
N SER A 798 1.26 17.02 14.15
CA SER A 798 0.71 16.62 15.44
C SER A 798 1.74 15.97 16.39
N LEU A 799 2.90 15.54 15.87
CA LEU A 799 4.04 15.05 16.63
C LEU A 799 4.99 16.19 17.04
N CYS A 800 5.00 17.29 16.27
CA CYS A 800 5.90 18.43 16.49
C CYS A 800 5.48 19.36 17.63
N THR A 801 4.23 19.29 18.08
CA THR A 801 3.74 20.05 19.23
C THR A 801 4.06 19.39 20.59
N VAL A 802 4.76 18.25 20.60
CA VAL A 802 5.22 17.57 21.83
C VAL A 802 6.58 18.13 22.30
N THR A 803 6.70 19.45 22.40
CA THR A 803 7.84 20.11 23.03
C THR A 803 7.65 20.19 24.54
N ASN A 804 7.70 19.01 25.20
CA ASN A 804 8.17 18.77 26.58
C ASN A 804 7.93 17.30 26.93
N CYS A 805 8.97 16.47 26.85
CA CYS A 805 8.97 15.11 27.38
C CYS A 805 9.44 15.07 28.84
N ASP A 806 8.88 15.95 29.68
CA ASP A 806 8.95 15.76 31.13
C ASP A 806 8.10 14.53 31.50
N PRO A 807 8.62 13.56 32.27
CA PRO A 807 7.78 12.64 33.02
C PRO A 807 7.14 13.44 34.17
N VAL A 808 6.07 14.19 33.87
CA VAL A 808 5.37 14.98 34.88
C VAL A 808 4.73 14.03 35.90
N VAL A 809 5.41 13.87 37.04
CA VAL A 809 4.86 13.19 38.22
C VAL A 809 3.83 14.12 38.85
N ILE A 810 2.61 14.10 38.30
CA ILE A 810 1.49 14.94 38.75
C ILE A 810 0.98 14.43 40.09
N ASN A 811 1.64 14.84 41.17
CA ASN A 811 1.04 14.87 42.50
C ASN A 811 0.16 16.12 42.58
N ALA A 812 -1.14 15.93 42.28
CA ALA A 812 -2.21 16.94 42.26
C ALA A 812 -1.98 18.13 41.30
N ALA A 813 -2.57 18.05 40.10
CA ALA A 813 -2.75 19.22 39.23
C ALA A 813 -4.11 19.87 39.46
N SER A 814 -4.12 20.98 40.20
CA SER A 814 -5.14 22.01 40.02
C SER A 814 -4.77 22.83 38.78
N PHE A 815 -5.54 22.70 37.70
CA PHE A 815 -5.32 23.47 36.48
C PHE A 815 -5.90 24.88 36.65
N ALA A 816 -5.05 25.86 36.97
CA ALA A 816 -5.43 27.26 37.13
C ALA A 816 -5.29 28.04 35.81
N PHE A 817 -6.40 28.47 35.22
CA PHE A 817 -6.39 29.39 34.07
C PHE A 817 -6.43 30.84 34.56
N VAL A 818 -5.29 31.54 34.49
CA VAL A 818 -5.20 32.97 34.84
C VAL A 818 -5.31 33.82 33.57
N GLY A 819 -6.47 34.46 33.39
CA GLY A 819 -6.71 35.42 32.32
C GLY A 819 -6.53 36.86 32.82
N THR A 820 -5.76 37.68 32.10
CA THR A 820 -5.66 39.13 32.35
C THR A 820 -6.39 39.89 31.24
N LEU A 821 -7.27 40.82 31.60
CA LEU A 821 -7.94 41.71 30.64
C LEU A 821 -7.01 42.87 30.24
N GLY A 822 -7.05 43.27 28.97
CA GLY A 822 -6.41 44.50 28.48
C GLY A 822 -7.37 45.69 28.50
N ASP A 823 -6.84 46.91 28.53
CA ASP A 823 -7.56 48.16 28.87
C ASP A 823 -8.53 48.70 27.78
N ASP A 824 -9.25 47.84 27.06
CA ASP A 824 -10.28 48.24 26.07
C ASP A 824 -11.70 48.15 26.66
N PRO A 825 -12.33 49.28 27.03
CA PRO A 825 -13.62 49.29 27.71
C PRO A 825 -14.83 49.01 26.79
N THR A 826 -14.61 48.60 25.53
CA THR A 826 -15.69 48.43 24.54
C THR A 826 -15.94 46.99 24.09
N LYS A 827 -15.12 46.01 24.53
CA LYS A 827 -15.15 44.63 24.01
C LYS A 827 -15.73 43.61 24.99
N THR A 828 -16.78 42.92 24.55
CA THR A 828 -17.23 41.64 25.13
C THR A 828 -16.11 40.61 24.98
N THR A 829 -15.33 40.40 26.05
CA THR A 829 -14.16 39.49 26.00
C THR A 829 -14.60 38.06 26.27
N THR A 830 -15.02 37.37 25.22
CA THR A 830 -15.35 35.94 25.26
C THR A 830 -14.07 35.11 25.44
N PHE A 831 -13.93 34.44 26.59
CA PHE A 831 -12.86 33.45 26.80
C PHE A 831 -13.18 32.16 26.03
N ALA A 832 -12.85 32.16 24.74
CA ALA A 832 -12.91 30.99 23.89
C ALA A 832 -11.68 30.10 24.15
N ILE A 833 -11.90 28.90 24.70
CA ILE A 833 -10.90 27.83 24.64
C ILE A 833 -10.81 27.39 23.18
N GLY A 834 -9.88 27.99 22.43
CA GLY A 834 -9.80 27.88 20.97
C GLY A 834 -9.49 26.46 20.49
N ASP A 835 -8.69 25.73 21.26
CA ASP A 835 -8.18 24.40 20.93
C ASP A 835 -8.77 23.30 21.80
N LYS A 836 -8.83 22.10 21.21
CA LYS A 836 -9.43 20.91 21.81
C LYS A 836 -8.49 20.38 22.90
N LEU A 837 -8.82 20.60 24.17
CA LEU A 837 -8.12 19.98 25.29
C LEU A 837 -8.36 18.46 25.25
N ILE A 838 -7.31 17.69 24.93
CA ILE A 838 -7.34 16.21 24.89
C ILE A 838 -6.46 15.68 26.01
N MET A 839 -7.07 15.10 27.04
CA MET A 839 -6.34 14.29 28.03
C MET A 839 -6.16 12.87 27.49
N ARG A 840 -4.95 12.32 27.60
CA ARG A 840 -4.61 10.93 27.24
C ARG A 840 -3.72 10.31 28.32
N ASN A 841 -3.72 8.98 28.42
CA ASN A 841 -2.83 8.21 29.31
C ASN A 841 -2.89 8.63 30.80
N VAL A 842 -4.07 9.02 31.29
CA VAL A 842 -4.26 9.25 32.72
C VAL A 842 -4.13 7.92 33.47
N ALA A 843 -3.11 7.81 34.33
CA ALA A 843 -2.87 6.66 35.19
C ALA A 843 -3.03 7.07 36.66
N THR A 844 -4.05 6.54 37.33
CA THR A 844 -4.36 6.85 38.73
C THR A 844 -3.42 6.11 39.69
N ILE A 845 -2.76 6.85 40.57
CA ILE A 845 -2.08 6.33 41.76
C ILE A 845 -2.68 7.04 42.98
N GLY A 846 -3.70 6.42 43.58
CA GLY A 846 -4.40 6.95 44.76
C GLY A 846 -5.72 7.65 44.44
N THR A 847 -6.48 7.92 45.52
CA THR A 847 -7.83 8.49 45.51
C THR A 847 -7.82 10.01 45.38
N ASN A 848 -7.43 10.52 44.21
CA ASN A 848 -7.26 11.96 43.99
C ASN A 848 -8.40 12.55 43.17
N THR A 849 -9.00 13.63 43.68
CA THR A 849 -9.93 14.51 42.96
C THR A 849 -9.19 15.23 41.82
N TYR A 850 -9.91 15.56 40.74
CA TYR A 850 -9.43 16.48 39.70
C TYR A 850 -10.19 17.80 39.83
N ASP A 851 -9.48 18.90 40.12
CA ASP A 851 -10.07 20.23 40.26
C ASP A 851 -9.61 21.15 39.11
N LEU A 852 -10.56 21.63 38.32
CA LEU A 852 -10.36 22.53 37.18
C LEU A 852 -10.70 23.97 37.60
N VAL A 853 -9.70 24.77 37.96
CA VAL A 853 -9.90 26.10 38.58
C VAL A 853 -9.78 27.22 37.53
N ALA A 854 -10.85 28.01 37.37
CA ALA A 854 -10.89 29.13 36.42
C ALA A 854 -10.80 30.48 37.13
N THR A 855 -9.58 31.00 37.33
CA THR A 855 -9.35 32.26 38.08
C THR A 855 -9.31 33.47 37.14
N ILE A 856 -10.46 34.12 36.96
CA ILE A 856 -10.59 35.36 36.17
C ILE A 856 -10.09 36.55 37.00
N THR A 857 -9.02 37.23 36.57
CA THR A 857 -8.47 38.41 37.27
C THR A 857 -8.60 39.66 36.40
N GLY A 858 -9.49 40.58 36.77
CA GLY A 858 -9.74 41.83 36.05
C GLY A 858 -9.55 43.06 36.93
N ASN A 859 -8.68 43.97 36.51
CA ASN A 859 -8.58 45.33 37.05
C ASN A 859 -9.58 46.24 36.34
N ASN A 860 -10.19 47.20 37.06
CA ASN A 860 -11.02 48.30 36.51
C ASN A 860 -12.17 47.89 35.56
N LEU A 861 -13.04 46.96 35.98
CA LEU A 861 -14.28 46.66 35.27
C LEU A 861 -15.36 47.75 35.52
N PRO A 862 -15.96 48.37 34.48
CA PRO A 862 -17.09 49.29 34.66
C PRO A 862 -18.38 48.55 35.04
N ALA A 863 -19.28 49.23 35.76
CA ALA A 863 -20.47 48.68 36.44
C ALA A 863 -21.64 48.21 35.53
N THR A 864 -21.33 47.87 34.27
CA THR A 864 -22.26 47.31 33.27
C THR A 864 -21.63 46.14 32.48
N SER A 865 -20.46 45.66 32.92
CA SER A 865 -19.71 44.58 32.27
C SER A 865 -20.48 43.24 32.34
N SER A 866 -20.67 42.57 31.20
CA SER A 866 -21.18 41.20 31.14
C SER A 866 -20.06 40.22 30.75
N ILE A 867 -19.85 39.20 31.58
CA ILE A 867 -18.82 38.18 31.38
C ILE A 867 -19.51 36.90 30.92
N GLY A 868 -19.32 36.56 29.63
CA GLY A 868 -19.88 35.36 29.01
C GLY A 868 -18.83 34.27 28.84
N LEU A 869 -19.02 33.13 29.52
CA LEU A 869 -18.24 31.91 29.31
C LEU A 869 -18.96 31.00 28.31
N SER A 870 -18.47 30.97 27.07
CA SER A 870 -18.96 30.05 26.03
C SER A 870 -17.86 29.10 25.55
N ALA A 871 -17.90 27.87 26.07
CA ALA A 871 -17.07 26.78 25.57
C ALA A 871 -17.57 26.34 24.18
N SER A 872 -17.12 27.03 23.12
CA SER A 872 -17.54 26.76 21.73
C SER A 872 -17.07 25.40 21.18
N LYS A 873 -16.14 24.73 21.88
CA LYS A 873 -15.65 23.38 21.61
C LYS A 873 -15.56 22.60 22.92
N ALA A 874 -15.85 21.30 22.88
CA ALA A 874 -16.01 20.45 24.06
C ALA A 874 -14.70 19.78 24.53
N LEU A 875 -14.65 19.46 25.82
CA LEU A 875 -13.60 18.62 26.42
C LEU A 875 -13.70 17.20 25.87
N VAL A 876 -12.55 16.60 25.52
CA VAL A 876 -12.48 15.20 25.05
C VAL A 876 -11.43 14.44 25.85
N VAL A 877 -11.89 13.53 26.71
CA VAL A 877 -11.04 12.60 27.44
C VAL A 877 -10.86 11.33 26.61
N ARG A 878 -9.64 10.82 26.51
CA ARG A 878 -9.31 9.57 25.80
C ARG A 878 -8.46 8.64 26.68
N ASP A 879 -8.54 7.34 26.40
CA ASP A 879 -7.68 6.31 26.99
C ASP A 879 -7.67 6.26 28.53
N ILE A 880 -8.85 6.41 29.17
CA ILE A 880 -9.03 6.11 30.59
C ILE A 880 -8.81 4.61 30.78
N ARG A 881 -7.73 4.22 31.47
CA ARG A 881 -7.49 2.83 31.86
C ARG A 881 -8.09 2.58 33.24
N PRO A 882 -8.86 1.49 33.44
CA PRO A 882 -9.56 1.26 34.70
C PRO A 882 -8.59 0.89 35.83
N VAL A 883 -8.37 1.84 36.76
CA VAL A 883 -7.76 1.60 38.08
C VAL A 883 -8.51 2.41 39.13
N ASP A 884 -9.58 1.81 39.66
CA ASP A 884 -10.32 2.13 40.89
C ASP A 884 -10.77 3.58 41.19
N ALA A 885 -10.90 4.44 40.18
CA ALA A 885 -11.57 5.75 40.29
C ALA A 885 -13.08 5.65 39.98
N ARG A 886 -13.93 6.33 40.78
CA ARG A 886 -15.41 6.32 40.62
C ARG A 886 -16.08 7.68 40.38
N TYR A 887 -15.37 8.79 40.58
CA TYR A 887 -15.96 10.14 40.54
C TYR A 887 -15.09 11.12 39.76
N MET A 888 -15.73 12.03 39.02
CA MET A 888 -15.14 13.28 38.56
C MET A 888 -15.93 14.45 39.15
N HIS A 889 -15.21 15.45 39.65
CA HIS A 889 -15.76 16.70 40.17
C HIS A 889 -15.39 17.85 39.24
N PHE A 890 -16.21 18.90 39.26
CA PHE A 890 -15.88 20.19 38.67
C PHE A 890 -16.15 21.27 39.72
N LYS A 891 -15.14 22.10 40.00
CA LYS A 891 -15.23 23.27 40.89
C LYS A 891 -15.22 24.54 40.05
N LEU A 892 -16.01 25.54 40.43
CA LEU A 892 -15.91 26.90 39.90
C LEU A 892 -15.76 27.88 41.06
N GLU A 893 -14.69 28.67 41.04
CA GLU A 893 -14.38 29.74 41.99
C GLU A 893 -14.42 31.09 41.26
N PHE A 894 -14.74 32.16 41.98
CA PHE A 894 -14.73 33.53 41.46
C PHE A 894 -14.02 34.48 42.44
N THR A 895 -13.12 35.33 41.95
CA THR A 895 -12.33 36.28 42.76
C THR A 895 -12.13 37.57 41.97
N ILE A 896 -12.26 38.76 42.59
CA ILE A 896 -12.23 40.05 41.88
C ILE A 896 -11.57 41.14 42.75
N ALA A 897 -10.92 42.14 42.15
CA ALA A 897 -10.40 43.34 42.83
C ALA A 897 -10.43 44.59 41.91
N GLY A 898 -11.00 45.71 42.37
CA GLY A 898 -10.92 47.01 41.65
C GLY A 898 -11.80 48.13 42.25
N THR A 899 -11.37 49.39 42.14
CA THR A 899 -12.01 50.56 42.79
C THR A 899 -13.26 51.11 42.10
N VAL A 900 -14.16 51.66 42.91
CA VAL A 900 -15.24 52.55 42.50
C VAL A 900 -15.22 53.80 43.38
N ALA A 901 -15.45 54.98 42.79
CA ALA A 901 -15.56 56.24 43.54
C ALA A 901 -16.93 56.38 44.23
N ASN A 902 -16.95 57.08 45.36
CA ASN A 902 -18.08 57.12 46.28
C ASN A 902 -19.37 57.71 45.67
N SER A 903 -20.47 56.94 45.68
CA SER A 903 -21.83 57.45 45.50
C SER A 903 -22.84 56.59 46.27
N SER A 904 -23.86 57.21 46.85
CA SER A 904 -24.68 56.61 47.90
C SER A 904 -26.02 56.04 47.41
N SER A 905 -26.11 54.72 47.25
CA SER A 905 -27.39 53.99 47.33
C SER A 905 -27.17 52.52 47.68
N THR A 906 -28.03 51.96 48.54
CA THR A 906 -27.89 50.58 49.04
C THR A 906 -28.66 49.61 48.15
N VAL A 907 -27.96 48.79 47.36
CA VAL A 907 -28.55 47.71 46.56
C VAL A 907 -27.76 46.43 46.80
N TYR A 908 -28.43 45.37 47.24
CA TYR A 908 -27.83 44.04 47.34
C TYR A 908 -27.78 43.38 45.94
N PRO A 909 -26.60 43.01 45.41
CA PRO A 909 -26.51 42.25 44.17
C PRO A 909 -26.90 40.79 44.43
N GLN A 910 -27.78 40.22 43.58
CA GLN A 910 -28.02 38.77 43.55
C GLN A 910 -27.17 38.12 42.47
N ILE A 911 -26.32 37.17 42.86
CA ILE A 911 -25.61 36.28 41.93
C ILE A 911 -26.53 35.09 41.64
N MET A 912 -26.90 34.87 40.39
CA MET A 912 -27.72 33.73 39.95
C MET A 912 -27.03 33.01 38.77
N PRO A 913 -26.13 32.04 39.03
CA PRO A 913 -25.43 31.32 37.98
C PRO A 913 -26.34 30.29 37.30
N LYS A 914 -26.79 30.58 36.07
CA LYS A 914 -27.51 29.61 35.23
C LYS A 914 -26.52 28.75 34.45
N VAL A 915 -26.13 27.61 35.02
CA VAL A 915 -25.23 26.62 34.40
C VAL A 915 -26.02 25.59 33.59
N LYS A 916 -25.70 25.45 32.30
CA LYS A 916 -26.27 24.42 31.42
C LYS A 916 -25.16 23.48 30.90
N VAL A 917 -25.21 22.22 31.35
CA VAL A 917 -24.36 21.13 30.85
C VAL A 917 -25.02 20.48 29.64
N ILE A 918 -24.24 20.09 28.63
CA ILE A 918 -24.69 19.41 27.41
C ILE A 918 -23.72 18.25 27.11
N ILE A 919 -24.27 17.05 26.91
CA ILE A 919 -23.52 15.83 26.57
C ILE A 919 -23.96 15.36 25.18
N LYS A 920 -22.99 14.99 24.34
CA LYS A 920 -23.21 14.52 22.96
C LYS A 920 -22.39 13.27 22.64
N ASP A 921 -22.89 12.49 21.68
CA ASP A 921 -22.11 11.44 21.02
C ASP A 921 -21.20 12.01 19.91
N ILE A 922 -20.45 11.13 19.25
CA ILE A 922 -19.52 11.46 18.16
C ILE A 922 -20.22 12.02 16.91
N ASP A 923 -21.47 11.60 16.64
CA ASP A 923 -22.30 12.10 15.54
C ASP A 923 -22.99 13.45 15.87
N GLY A 924 -22.85 13.93 17.12
CA GLY A 924 -23.35 15.21 17.59
C GLY A 924 -24.79 15.20 18.12
N ASN A 925 -25.40 14.02 18.29
CA ASN A 925 -26.73 13.86 18.86
C ASN A 925 -26.71 14.16 20.37
N GLY A 926 -27.77 14.79 20.87
CA GLY A 926 -27.91 15.10 22.30
C GLY A 926 -28.47 13.93 23.09
N ILE A 927 -27.70 13.39 24.04
CA ILE A 927 -28.10 12.18 24.81
C ILE A 927 -29.15 12.50 25.90
N GLY A 928 -29.42 13.78 26.16
CA GLY A 928 -30.56 14.26 26.93
C GLY A 928 -30.51 15.76 27.19
N ASN A 929 -31.65 16.45 27.08
CA ASN A 929 -31.83 17.82 27.57
C ASN A 929 -32.78 17.79 28.78
N GLN A 930 -32.29 18.17 29.95
CA GLN A 930 -33.11 18.47 31.14
C GLN A 930 -32.76 19.88 31.61
N PHE A 931 -33.71 20.80 31.50
CA PHE A 931 -33.56 22.13 32.09
C PHE A 931 -33.83 22.04 33.60
N THR A 932 -32.90 22.52 34.42
CA THR A 932 -33.15 22.75 35.85
C THR A 932 -32.84 24.20 36.19
N ASP A 933 -33.88 25.00 36.35
CA ASP A 933 -33.77 26.25 37.10
C ASP A 933 -33.56 25.90 38.59
N LEU A 934 -32.52 26.47 39.20
CA LEU A 934 -32.37 26.49 40.65
C LEU A 934 -33.26 27.61 41.20
N MET A 935 -34.45 27.26 41.68
CA MET A 935 -35.41 28.22 42.24
C MET A 935 -35.47 28.21 43.77
N GLY A 936 -35.50 29.42 44.34
CA GLY A 936 -36.42 29.76 45.43
C GLY A 936 -36.02 29.38 46.85
N TYR A 937 -35.46 30.33 47.59
CA TYR A 937 -35.58 30.35 49.05
C TYR A 937 -36.92 30.98 49.45
N SER A 938 -37.72 30.27 50.25
CA SER A 938 -38.85 30.84 50.99
C SER A 938 -38.49 30.95 52.48
N THR A 939 -39.29 31.69 53.25
CA THR A 939 -38.92 32.17 54.58
C THR A 939 -39.50 31.37 55.75
N ALA A 940 -38.77 31.45 56.87
CA ALA A 940 -39.24 31.44 58.28
C ALA A 940 -39.07 30.17 59.16
N SER A 941 -38.65 30.47 60.40
CA SER A 941 -38.87 29.77 61.68
C SER A 941 -38.25 28.38 61.97
N SER A 942 -37.63 28.32 63.15
CA SER A 942 -37.03 27.16 63.83
C SER A 942 -38.03 26.44 64.76
N PRO A 943 -37.66 25.40 65.54
CA PRO A 943 -37.15 24.08 65.12
C PRO A 943 -37.89 22.93 65.88
N VAL A 944 -37.17 21.85 66.24
CA VAL A 944 -37.54 20.73 67.15
C VAL A 944 -38.27 19.52 66.53
N VAL A 945 -37.47 18.51 66.17
CA VAL A 945 -37.72 17.09 66.51
C VAL A 945 -36.38 16.47 66.96
N THR A 946 -36.43 15.54 67.92
CA THR A 946 -35.27 14.96 68.63
C THR A 946 -34.48 13.94 67.80
N VAL A 947 -33.19 13.77 68.11
CA VAL A 947 -32.32 12.73 67.51
C VAL A 947 -32.79 11.32 67.91
N GLY A 948 -33.05 10.46 66.92
CA GLY A 948 -33.40 9.06 67.15
C GLY A 948 -33.47 8.21 65.88
N SER A 949 -32.39 7.47 65.59
CA SER A 949 -32.28 6.31 64.67
C SER A 949 -32.82 6.42 63.21
N ALA A 950 -31.88 6.29 62.26
CA ALA A 950 -32.05 5.61 60.97
C ALA A 950 -33.06 6.14 59.92
N LEU A 951 -32.75 7.30 59.34
CA LEU A 951 -32.88 7.58 57.90
C LEU A 951 -31.52 8.16 57.44
N THR A 952 -30.79 7.73 56.40
CA THR A 952 -31.08 6.88 55.22
C THR A 952 -32.15 7.41 54.26
N ASN A 953 -32.05 8.69 53.93
CA ASN A 953 -32.26 9.17 52.55
C ASN A 953 -31.59 10.54 52.32
N GLN A 954 -30.38 10.54 51.75
CA GLN A 954 -29.99 11.67 50.89
C GLN A 954 -30.90 11.61 49.66
N GLY A 955 -31.62 12.70 49.38
CA GLY A 955 -32.74 12.75 48.42
C GLY A 955 -32.32 12.71 46.95
N PHE A 956 -31.53 11.72 46.55
CA PHE A 956 -31.09 11.51 45.17
C PHE A 956 -32.27 11.07 44.29
N TYR A 957 -32.94 12.03 43.65
CA TYR A 957 -33.93 11.75 42.60
C TYR A 957 -33.23 11.18 41.36
N ASN A 958 -33.15 9.85 41.30
CA ASN A 958 -32.54 9.19 40.15
C ASN A 958 -33.46 9.26 38.92
N ALA A 959 -33.01 9.99 37.90
CA ALA A 959 -33.71 10.17 36.63
C ALA A 959 -33.11 9.24 35.56
N THR A 960 -33.42 7.95 35.64
CA THR A 960 -32.83 6.91 34.78
C THR A 960 -33.14 7.14 33.30
N ASN A 961 -32.16 7.61 32.55
CA ASN A 961 -32.17 7.62 31.09
C ASN A 961 -31.84 6.19 30.58
N PRO A 962 -32.43 5.69 29.47
CA PRO A 962 -32.06 4.40 28.87
C PRO A 962 -30.56 4.22 28.52
N ALA A 963 -29.75 5.28 28.53
CA ALA A 963 -28.29 5.22 28.42
C ALA A 963 -27.53 4.93 29.75
N GLY A 964 -28.22 4.83 30.90
CA GLY A 964 -27.64 4.30 32.15
C GLY A 964 -26.91 5.30 33.08
N PHE A 965 -27.08 6.61 32.91
CA PHE A 965 -26.45 7.64 33.75
C PHE A 965 -27.34 8.06 34.94
N ASN A 966 -26.74 8.18 36.13
CA ASN A 966 -27.33 8.80 37.33
C ASN A 966 -26.92 10.29 37.42
N TYR A 967 -27.73 11.13 38.03
CA TYR A 967 -27.41 12.55 38.30
C TYR A 967 -27.78 12.95 39.73
N TYR A 968 -26.96 13.79 40.37
CA TYR A 968 -27.12 14.21 41.76
C TYR A 968 -27.08 15.74 41.91
N ARG A 969 -27.88 16.31 42.83
CA ARG A 969 -27.87 17.75 43.17
C ARG A 969 -26.89 18.03 44.31
N ALA A 970 -26.17 19.16 44.21
CA ALA A 970 -25.42 19.74 45.32
C ALA A 970 -26.32 20.61 46.22
N ALA A 971 -25.87 20.87 47.45
CA ALA A 971 -26.48 21.80 48.40
C ALA A 971 -25.42 22.81 48.88
N ALA A 972 -25.80 24.08 48.99
CA ALA A 972 -24.91 25.14 49.48
C ALA A 972 -24.77 25.11 51.01
N PHE A 973 -23.62 25.53 51.52
CA PHE A 973 -23.31 25.56 52.95
C PHE A 973 -22.90 26.97 53.37
N VAL A 974 -23.55 27.54 54.39
CA VAL A 974 -23.25 28.88 54.92
C VAL A 974 -22.89 28.77 56.41
N PRO A 975 -21.62 28.98 56.80
CA PRO A 975 -21.23 29.00 58.21
C PRO A 975 -21.82 30.22 58.93
N GLY A 976 -22.62 29.99 59.96
CA GLY A 976 -23.17 31.06 60.78
C GLY A 976 -22.22 31.46 61.92
N SER A 977 -21.91 32.76 62.04
CA SER A 977 -21.32 33.36 63.24
C SER A 977 -21.99 34.70 63.55
N SER A 978 -22.18 35.00 64.83
CA SER A 978 -22.91 36.18 65.31
C SER A 978 -22.00 37.19 66.00
N GLY A 979 -22.17 38.47 65.66
CA GLY A 979 -21.41 39.59 66.22
C GLY A 979 -20.67 40.39 65.12
N VAL A 980 -21.07 41.66 64.95
CA VAL A 980 -20.42 42.73 64.17
C VAL A 980 -19.49 42.25 63.05
N PRO A 981 -19.99 42.03 61.82
CA PRO A 981 -19.16 41.56 60.72
C PRO A 981 -18.18 42.64 60.26
N ASN A 982 -16.90 42.50 60.63
CA ASN A 982 -15.84 42.79 59.67
C ASN A 982 -16.09 41.90 58.44
N VAL A 983 -16.01 42.48 57.24
CA VAL A 983 -16.35 41.76 55.99
C VAL A 983 -15.30 40.69 55.74
N ALA A 984 -15.65 39.44 56.05
CA ALA A 984 -14.85 38.27 55.75
C ALA A 984 -15.07 37.82 54.29
N GLU A 985 -14.06 37.18 53.72
CA GLU A 985 -14.03 36.69 52.35
C GLU A 985 -15.13 35.63 52.11
N THR A 986 -16.00 35.87 51.13
CA THR A 986 -17.04 34.92 50.71
C THR A 986 -16.66 34.23 49.40
N ASN A 987 -15.83 33.20 49.48
CA ASN A 987 -15.66 32.24 48.39
C ASN A 987 -16.91 31.36 48.31
N GLU A 988 -17.72 31.51 47.26
CA GLU A 988 -18.84 30.59 46.98
C GLU A 988 -18.39 29.45 46.07
N ASP A 989 -18.16 28.28 46.66
CA ASP A 989 -17.75 27.07 45.95
C ASP A 989 -18.94 26.37 45.27
N TYR A 990 -19.00 26.42 43.94
CA TYR A 990 -20.00 25.67 43.17
C TYR A 990 -19.43 24.34 42.65
N TRP A 991 -20.08 23.24 43.06
CA TRP A 991 -19.66 21.86 42.73
C TRP A 991 -20.64 21.16 41.79
N VAL A 992 -20.09 20.46 40.78
CA VAL A 992 -20.83 19.50 39.95
C VAL A 992 -20.12 18.15 40.00
N THR A 993 -20.84 17.10 40.40
CA THR A 993 -20.32 15.72 40.49
C THR A 993 -20.98 14.86 39.42
N MET A 994 -20.18 14.05 38.72
CA MET A 994 -20.66 13.05 37.76
C MET A 994 -20.10 11.66 38.10
N GLU A 995 -20.99 10.65 38.15
CA GLU A 995 -20.66 9.25 38.40
C GLU A 995 -20.83 8.45 37.10
N TYR A 996 -19.86 7.58 36.79
CA TYR A 996 -19.81 6.83 35.53
C TYR A 996 -19.56 5.35 35.81
N THR A 997 -20.33 4.46 35.17
CA THR A 997 -20.17 3.01 35.32
C THR A 997 -20.08 2.31 33.96
N ASN A 998 -18.99 1.58 33.74
CA ASN A 998 -18.65 0.75 32.58
C ASN A 998 -18.36 1.50 31.26
N PHE A 999 -17.17 1.26 30.71
CA PHE A 999 -16.87 1.53 29.30
C PHE A 999 -16.04 0.41 28.68
N LEU A 1000 -16.38 0.09 27.43
CA LEU A 1000 -15.42 -0.36 26.42
C LEU A 1000 -15.02 0.87 25.58
N SER A 1001 -13.90 0.82 24.88
CA SER A 1001 -13.18 1.99 24.38
C SER A 1001 -13.86 2.76 23.23
N GLU A 1002 -14.57 3.85 23.55
CA GLU A 1002 -15.06 4.88 22.61
C GLU A 1002 -14.93 6.31 23.19
N GLU A 1003 -15.06 7.35 22.36
CA GLU A 1003 -14.84 8.76 22.72
C GLU A 1003 -16.13 9.54 23.04
N TYR A 1004 -16.07 10.50 23.98
CA TYR A 1004 -17.20 11.36 24.36
C TYR A 1004 -16.84 12.85 24.44
N LEU A 1005 -17.88 13.70 24.30
CA LEU A 1005 -17.81 15.15 24.27
C LEU A 1005 -18.69 15.77 25.38
N ILE A 1006 -18.09 16.59 26.24
CA ILE A 1006 -18.80 17.33 27.32
C ILE A 1006 -18.63 18.84 27.12
N GLY A 1007 -19.73 19.60 27.17
CA GLY A 1007 -19.72 21.06 27.09
C GLY A 1007 -20.60 21.73 28.14
N VAL A 1008 -20.24 22.95 28.54
CA VAL A 1008 -20.97 23.76 29.54
C VAL A 1008 -21.18 25.18 29.00
N THR A 1009 -22.33 25.77 29.27
CA THR A 1009 -22.72 27.12 28.83
C THR A 1009 -23.49 27.86 29.93
N GLY A 1010 -23.23 29.16 30.10
CA GLY A 1010 -23.92 30.00 31.09
C GLY A 1010 -23.44 31.46 31.05
N ASN A 1011 -24.29 32.38 31.52
CA ASN A 1011 -23.98 33.81 31.66
C ASN A 1011 -24.18 34.25 33.11
N ALA A 1012 -23.37 35.21 33.56
CA ALA A 1012 -23.51 35.90 34.84
C ALA A 1012 -23.17 37.40 34.70
N THR A 1013 -23.62 38.21 35.65
CA THR A 1013 -23.37 39.67 35.73
C THR A 1013 -23.02 40.05 37.16
N LEU A 1014 -22.06 40.96 37.34
CA LEU A 1014 -21.41 41.22 38.63
C LEU A 1014 -20.90 42.67 38.73
N ASN A 1015 -20.94 43.26 39.95
CA ASN A 1015 -20.47 44.63 40.27
C ASN A 1015 -19.64 44.57 41.57
N ILE A 1016 -18.50 45.30 41.65
CA ILE A 1016 -17.40 45.02 42.61
C ILE A 1016 -16.76 46.29 43.23
N LEU A 1017 -16.11 46.13 44.40
CA LEU A 1017 -15.17 47.06 45.07
C LEU A 1017 -13.96 46.29 45.69
N GLU A 1018 -12.88 46.99 46.10
CA GLU A 1018 -11.50 46.50 46.45
C GLU A 1018 -11.31 45.73 47.78
N ARG A 1019 -10.17 45.05 48.13
CA ARG A 1019 -8.80 44.70 47.60
C ARG A 1019 -8.25 43.49 48.43
N ALA A 1020 -7.10 42.81 48.27
CA ALA A 1020 -5.90 42.69 47.38
C ALA A 1020 -5.31 41.25 47.60
N ALA A 1021 -4.08 40.77 47.30
CA ALA A 1021 -2.80 41.25 46.74
C ALA A 1021 -2.03 40.05 46.07
N ALA A 1022 -0.68 39.99 46.05
CA ALA A 1022 0.08 38.85 45.48
C ALA A 1022 1.48 38.58 46.11
N VAL A 1023 1.94 37.32 46.07
CA VAL A 1023 3.28 36.82 46.49
C VAL A 1023 3.74 35.69 45.54
N GLY A 1024 5.04 35.54 45.28
CA GLY A 1024 5.61 34.48 44.43
C GLY A 1024 6.68 33.62 45.14
N ILE A 1025 6.98 32.44 44.57
CA ILE A 1025 7.96 31.44 45.08
C ILE A 1025 8.92 31.04 43.94
N ASN A 1026 10.13 30.58 44.28
CA ASN A 1026 11.26 30.30 43.36
C ASN A 1026 12.09 29.09 43.89
N ILE A 1027 13.23 28.77 43.25
CA ILE A 1027 14.22 27.68 43.54
C ILE A 1027 13.92 26.35 42.81
N PRO A 1028 14.90 25.62 42.18
CA PRO A 1028 16.25 26.00 41.70
C PRO A 1028 16.50 25.67 40.20
N LYS A 1029 17.70 26.02 39.68
CA LYS A 1029 18.25 25.46 38.42
C LYS A 1029 19.12 24.23 38.68
N PHE A 1030 19.08 23.26 37.78
CA PHE A 1030 20.20 22.36 37.47
C PHE A 1030 20.43 22.28 35.94
N GLY A 1031 21.57 21.73 35.52
CA GLY A 1031 22.17 21.99 34.19
C GLY A 1031 21.83 21.01 33.06
N ASN A 1032 22.28 21.37 31.85
CA ASN A 1032 22.02 20.69 30.58
C ASN A 1032 22.46 19.21 30.55
N ALA A 1033 21.65 18.39 29.87
CA ALA A 1033 22.12 17.31 29.02
C ALA A 1033 21.13 17.13 27.84
N ASN A 1034 21.66 17.00 26.62
CA ASN A 1034 20.90 16.36 25.53
C ASN A 1034 21.02 14.84 25.70
N ASP A 1035 20.16 14.10 24.99
CA ASP A 1035 20.14 12.63 24.75
C ASP A 1035 18.99 11.88 25.44
N CYS A 1036 17.77 12.07 24.92
CA CYS A 1036 16.55 11.37 25.35
C CYS A 1036 16.42 9.95 24.76
N ILE A 1037 17.47 9.14 24.87
CA ILE A 1037 17.46 7.70 24.51
C ILE A 1037 18.22 6.92 25.58
N CYS A 1038 17.63 5.86 26.15
CA CYS A 1038 18.32 4.93 27.07
C CYS A 1038 19.35 4.02 26.36
N PHE A 1039 19.93 4.49 25.26
CA PHE A 1039 20.99 3.85 24.47
C PHE A 1039 22.00 4.93 24.06
N ASN A 1040 23.11 5.03 24.79
CA ASN A 1040 24.28 5.75 24.29
C ASN A 1040 24.84 5.00 23.08
N ASP A 1041 25.44 5.73 22.14
CA ASP A 1041 26.20 5.11 21.04
C ASP A 1041 27.28 4.16 21.56
N PRO A 1042 27.57 3.05 20.84
CA PRO A 1042 28.44 1.98 21.33
C PRO A 1042 29.91 2.44 21.42
N ALA A 1043 30.29 2.96 22.59
CA ALA A 1043 31.59 3.56 22.85
C ALA A 1043 32.76 2.70 22.35
N THR A 1044 33.52 3.25 21.39
CA THR A 1044 34.68 2.62 20.75
C THR A 1044 36.02 2.99 21.39
N GLY A 1045 35.99 3.84 22.43
CA GLY A 1045 37.15 4.30 23.18
C GLY A 1045 36.75 4.99 24.49
N GLY A 1046 37.73 5.57 25.18
CA GLY A 1046 37.54 6.22 26.49
C GLY A 1046 37.71 5.29 27.70
N SER A 1047 37.53 5.82 28.90
CA SER A 1047 37.78 5.17 30.20
C SER A 1047 36.67 4.22 30.66
N ASN A 1048 35.86 3.70 29.74
CA ASN A 1048 34.72 2.83 30.03
C ASN A 1048 35.16 1.36 30.15
N HIS A 1049 34.44 0.56 30.95
CA HIS A 1049 34.73 -0.87 31.13
C HIS A 1049 34.67 -1.66 29.82
N ASP A 1050 35.55 -2.65 29.63
CA ASP A 1050 35.58 -3.47 28.41
C ASP A 1050 34.32 -4.36 28.29
N THR A 1051 33.76 -4.44 27.07
CA THR A 1051 32.77 -5.47 26.74
C THR A 1051 33.48 -6.81 26.48
N LYS A 1052 33.69 -7.60 27.54
CA LYS A 1052 34.51 -8.83 27.50
C LYS A 1052 33.82 -10.08 26.96
N VAL A 1053 32.49 -10.04 26.80
CA VAL A 1053 31.69 -11.16 26.26
C VAL A 1053 31.05 -10.74 24.94
N GLY A 1054 31.10 -11.61 23.93
CA GLY A 1054 30.53 -11.33 22.62
C GLY A 1054 30.05 -12.58 21.90
N ILE A 1055 28.88 -12.50 21.26
CA ILE A 1055 28.33 -13.54 20.38
C ILE A 1055 28.15 -12.92 18.98
N THR A 1056 28.90 -13.43 18.00
CA THR A 1056 28.84 -12.96 16.60
C THR A 1056 28.71 -14.12 15.63
N LEU A 1057 27.80 -13.98 14.64
CA LEU A 1057 27.74 -14.87 13.48
C LEU A 1057 28.71 -14.46 12.36
N LEU A 1058 29.29 -13.25 12.42
CA LEU A 1058 30.25 -12.74 11.45
C LEU A 1058 31.69 -13.18 11.74
N LYS A 1059 31.90 -14.05 12.74
CA LYS A 1059 33.21 -14.62 13.14
C LYS A 1059 34.27 -13.59 13.59
N ARG A 1060 33.83 -12.39 13.98
CA ARG A 1060 34.72 -11.27 14.40
C ARG A 1060 35.33 -11.43 15.80
N ALA A 1061 34.85 -12.37 16.61
CA ALA A 1061 35.27 -12.52 18.01
C ALA A 1061 36.74 -12.94 18.18
N GLY A 1062 37.50 -12.13 18.93
CA GLY A 1062 38.83 -12.46 19.44
C GLY A 1062 39.95 -11.62 18.82
N ALA A 1063 41.07 -11.56 19.54
CA ALA A 1063 42.23 -10.70 19.23
C ALA A 1063 43.04 -11.11 17.96
N GLN A 1064 42.52 -12.00 17.12
CA GLN A 1064 43.09 -12.33 15.80
C GLN A 1064 42.40 -11.60 14.64
N ASN A 1065 41.25 -10.94 14.87
CA ASN A 1065 40.69 -9.98 13.92
C ASN A 1065 41.27 -8.58 14.19
N THR A 1066 41.57 -7.85 13.12
CA THR A 1066 42.20 -6.51 13.17
C THR A 1066 41.33 -5.43 13.81
N ASP A 1067 40.04 -5.70 14.02
CA ASP A 1067 39.08 -4.82 14.69
C ASP A 1067 38.87 -5.11 16.18
N ASN A 1068 39.47 -6.18 16.71
CA ASN A 1068 39.43 -6.59 18.11
C ASN A 1068 38.01 -6.69 18.72
N TRP A 1069 37.02 -7.15 17.95
CA TRP A 1069 35.65 -7.38 18.44
C TRP A 1069 35.62 -8.55 19.45
N PRO A 1070 34.81 -8.50 20.54
CA PRO A 1070 33.95 -7.41 21.00
C PRO A 1070 34.67 -6.34 21.83
N MET A 1071 35.93 -6.55 22.21
CA MET A 1071 36.67 -5.76 23.20
C MET A 1071 36.94 -4.31 22.77
N VAL A 1072 36.81 -4.01 21.48
CA VAL A 1072 36.73 -2.66 20.90
C VAL A 1072 35.49 -1.88 21.33
N ARG A 1073 34.44 -2.55 21.82
CA ARG A 1073 33.28 -1.92 22.46
C ARG A 1073 33.51 -1.80 23.96
N LYS A 1074 33.09 -0.68 24.54
CA LYS A 1074 33.12 -0.40 25.98
C LYS A 1074 31.71 -0.14 26.51
N GLY A 1075 31.52 -0.28 27.83
CA GLY A 1075 30.27 0.01 28.55
C GLY A 1075 29.21 -1.10 28.52
N GLY A 1076 29.39 -2.16 27.72
CA GLY A 1076 28.45 -3.28 27.68
C GLY A 1076 28.92 -4.48 28.49
N HIS A 1077 28.00 -5.27 29.06
CA HIS A 1077 28.33 -6.57 29.65
C HIS A 1077 28.46 -7.68 28.60
N ILE A 1078 27.67 -7.63 27.53
CA ILE A 1078 27.67 -8.57 26.39
C ILE A 1078 27.47 -7.77 25.10
N ALA A 1079 28.23 -8.08 24.05
CA ALA A 1079 27.96 -7.64 22.67
C ALA A 1079 27.29 -8.76 21.86
N LEU A 1080 26.32 -8.41 21.01
CA LEU A 1080 25.62 -9.33 20.11
C LEU A 1080 25.72 -8.79 18.68
N GLU A 1081 26.04 -9.64 17.71
CA GLU A 1081 26.19 -9.23 16.30
C GLU A 1081 25.71 -10.32 15.33
N SER A 1082 24.85 -9.94 14.40
CA SER A 1082 24.24 -10.83 13.43
C SER A 1082 23.65 -10.02 12.27
N ASN A 1083 23.69 -10.56 11.07
CA ASN A 1083 23.08 -9.99 9.87
C ASN A 1083 21.76 -10.67 9.45
N SER A 1084 21.35 -11.75 10.14
CA SER A 1084 20.32 -12.68 9.62
C SER A 1084 19.57 -13.50 10.69
N GLN A 1085 19.99 -13.47 11.96
CA GLN A 1085 19.39 -14.25 13.06
C GLN A 1085 19.29 -13.45 14.36
N GLY A 1086 18.23 -13.66 15.14
CA GLY A 1086 18.01 -12.99 16.43
C GLY A 1086 18.58 -13.76 17.64
N PHE A 1087 18.82 -13.05 18.74
CA PHE A 1087 19.20 -13.64 20.03
C PHE A 1087 17.96 -14.19 20.77
N VAL A 1088 18.00 -15.46 21.19
CA VAL A 1088 16.89 -16.15 21.86
C VAL A 1088 17.30 -16.54 23.29
N PRO A 1089 16.83 -15.82 24.33
CA PRO A 1089 17.07 -16.20 25.72
C PRO A 1089 16.22 -17.43 26.12
N THR A 1090 16.64 -18.13 27.18
CA THR A 1090 15.94 -19.29 27.74
C THR A 1090 14.47 -18.99 27.99
N ARG A 1091 13.57 -19.83 27.47
CA ARG A 1091 12.12 -19.66 27.57
C ARG A 1091 11.54 -20.61 28.62
N ILE A 1092 10.70 -20.11 29.51
CA ILE A 1092 10.17 -20.84 30.67
C ILE A 1092 8.73 -20.40 30.97
N ALA A 1093 7.87 -21.27 31.50
CA ALA A 1093 6.53 -20.84 31.94
C ALA A 1093 6.58 -20.16 33.32
N LYS A 1094 5.62 -19.29 33.61
CA LYS A 1094 5.53 -18.57 34.90
C LYS A 1094 5.50 -19.51 36.11
N ALA A 1095 4.83 -20.66 35.98
CA ALA A 1095 4.76 -21.69 37.00
C ALA A 1095 6.14 -22.32 37.28
N ASP A 1096 6.97 -22.48 36.25
CA ASP A 1096 8.28 -23.13 36.33
C ASP A 1096 9.39 -22.19 36.83
N LEU A 1097 9.14 -20.88 36.99
CA LEU A 1097 10.11 -19.95 37.57
C LEU A 1097 10.58 -20.35 38.98
N GLY A 1098 9.73 -21.05 39.74
CA GLY A 1098 10.07 -21.62 41.04
C GLY A 1098 11.10 -22.76 40.99
N ASN A 1099 11.27 -23.41 39.84
CA ASN A 1099 12.27 -24.46 39.64
C ASN A 1099 13.70 -23.87 39.54
N ILE A 1100 13.84 -22.57 39.32
CA ILE A 1100 15.12 -21.86 39.37
C ILE A 1100 15.47 -21.60 40.84
N THR A 1101 16.04 -22.61 41.51
CA THR A 1101 16.29 -22.61 42.96
C THR A 1101 17.38 -21.64 43.44
N LYS A 1102 18.17 -21.05 42.53
CA LYS A 1102 19.24 -20.08 42.82
C LYS A 1102 19.30 -18.95 41.77
N PRO A 1103 18.24 -18.15 41.60
CA PRO A 1103 18.22 -17.07 40.60
C PRO A 1103 19.26 -16.01 40.98
N GLN A 1104 19.74 -15.25 39.99
CA GLN A 1104 20.75 -14.20 40.19
C GLN A 1104 20.18 -12.85 39.74
N LYS A 1105 20.57 -11.75 40.40
CA LYS A 1105 20.17 -10.41 39.95
C LYS A 1105 20.68 -10.16 38.53
N GLY A 1106 19.79 -9.69 37.65
CA GLY A 1106 20.06 -9.52 36.22
C GLY A 1106 19.91 -10.78 35.37
N MET A 1107 19.62 -11.95 35.96
CA MET A 1107 19.31 -13.15 35.18
C MET A 1107 18.05 -12.92 34.35
N MET A 1108 18.08 -13.31 33.07
CA MET A 1108 17.01 -13.07 32.10
C MET A 1108 16.42 -14.39 31.57
N VAL A 1109 15.09 -14.45 31.43
CA VAL A 1109 14.35 -15.55 30.80
C VAL A 1109 13.15 -14.98 30.04
N TYR A 1110 12.70 -15.61 28.97
CA TYR A 1110 11.42 -15.25 28.34
C TYR A 1110 10.30 -16.06 28.99
N ASP A 1111 9.39 -15.39 29.71
CA ASP A 1111 8.21 -16.03 30.29
C ASP A 1111 7.17 -16.30 29.19
N THR A 1112 6.87 -17.58 28.96
CA THR A 1112 5.95 -18.02 27.91
C THR A 1112 4.47 -17.89 28.31
N THR A 1113 4.18 -17.71 29.61
CA THR A 1113 2.82 -17.51 30.14
C THR A 1113 2.45 -16.03 30.13
N ASP A 1114 3.31 -15.18 30.71
CA ASP A 1114 3.14 -13.71 30.71
C ASP A 1114 3.59 -13.05 29.39
N LYS A 1115 4.17 -13.83 28.46
CA LYS A 1115 4.65 -13.44 27.12
C LYS A 1115 5.64 -12.26 27.12
N CYS A 1116 6.46 -12.18 28.16
CA CYS A 1116 7.38 -11.07 28.41
C CYS A 1116 8.82 -11.57 28.57
N LEU A 1117 9.81 -10.73 28.27
CA LEU A 1117 11.15 -10.94 28.81
C LEU A 1117 11.09 -10.64 30.31
N LYS A 1118 11.40 -11.62 31.16
CA LYS A 1118 11.57 -11.40 32.60
C LYS A 1118 13.03 -11.23 32.96
N ILE A 1119 13.28 -10.27 33.85
CA ILE A 1119 14.57 -10.06 34.50
C ILE A 1119 14.35 -10.28 35.99
N ASN A 1120 15.27 -10.98 36.64
CA ASN A 1120 15.25 -11.12 38.10
C ASN A 1120 15.91 -9.89 38.74
N THR A 1121 15.14 -9.08 39.48
CA THR A 1121 15.57 -7.75 39.95
C THR A 1121 16.43 -7.76 41.21
N ASP A 1122 16.40 -8.84 42.00
CA ASP A 1122 16.94 -8.89 43.36
C ASP A 1122 17.72 -10.18 43.71
N GLY A 1123 17.66 -11.22 42.87
CA GLY A 1123 18.30 -12.51 43.14
C GLY A 1123 17.42 -13.50 43.94
N THR A 1124 16.13 -13.23 44.10
CA THR A 1124 15.18 -14.09 44.83
C THR A 1124 14.17 -14.75 43.89
N ALA A 1125 13.47 -15.79 44.36
CA ALA A 1125 12.41 -16.44 43.57
C ALA A 1125 11.23 -15.48 43.23
N THR A 1126 11.01 -14.44 44.03
CA THR A 1126 9.99 -13.40 43.82
C THR A 1126 10.47 -12.23 42.96
N GLY A 1127 11.77 -12.16 42.64
CA GLY A 1127 12.38 -11.08 41.86
C GLY A 1127 12.07 -11.07 40.35
N TRP A 1128 11.42 -12.11 39.82
CA TRP A 1128 11.10 -12.21 38.39
C TRP A 1128 10.03 -11.21 37.95
N LYS A 1129 10.43 -10.07 37.39
CA LYS A 1129 9.53 -9.03 36.84
C LYS A 1129 9.55 -9.02 35.32
N CYS A 1130 8.40 -8.80 34.68
CA CYS A 1130 8.34 -8.57 33.24
C CYS A 1130 8.96 -7.21 32.88
N PHE A 1131 9.92 -7.22 31.96
CA PHE A 1131 10.44 -6.04 31.28
C PHE A 1131 9.46 -5.62 30.17
N ASN A 1132 8.26 -5.18 30.58
CA ASN A 1132 7.19 -4.70 29.69
C ASN A 1132 7.28 -3.19 29.42
N THR A 1133 8.15 -2.49 30.16
CA THR A 1133 8.40 -1.05 30.02
C THR A 1133 9.90 -0.89 29.78
N PRO A 1134 10.34 -0.26 28.68
CA PRO A 1134 11.71 0.21 28.57
C PRO A 1134 11.97 1.23 29.66
N ALA A 1135 12.87 0.92 30.58
CA ALA A 1135 13.26 1.78 31.69
C ALA A 1135 14.79 1.81 31.79
N CYS A 1136 15.35 3.01 31.95
CA CYS A 1136 16.72 3.17 32.41
C CYS A 1136 16.86 2.66 33.87
N PRO A 1137 18.07 2.20 34.29
CA PRO A 1137 18.37 1.84 35.68
C PRO A 1137 18.30 3.00 36.68
#